data_AF-A0A9N9Q5V7-F1
#
_entry.id   AF-A0A9N9Q5V7-F1
#
_cell.length_a   1.000
_cell.length_b   1.000
_cell.length_c   1.000
_cell.angle_alpha   90.00
_cell.angle_beta   90.00
_cell.angle_gamma   90.00
#
_symmetry.space_group_name_H-M   'P 1'
#
loop_
_entity.id
_entity.type
_entity.pdbx_description
1 polymer ?
#
loop_
_entity_poly.entity_id
_entity_poly.type
_entity_poly.pdbx_seq_one_letter_code
_entity_poly.pdbx_strand_id
1 'polypeptide(L)'
;MMDFVRGYLQPGSAPKKANPKPNPRKAKKNVANPPNTAPAVELQHSPTISGTSTPMRNSRSRPSSLYPRGDFRNAPAQNVLDVKADVMVNWLHEQQMEKSWCSGGPGEGVVLKKRRDNFTCAPENLSTDSRFYDMVVAMNVRCAMTVNTRIIKIFLSHHNADYVPLSDGLRVQVLPSVDYLTRCQKHHFAAFISDQQILVVWDDEPQKLLGRAESIKRSLMQMIWDEEEADMANEKAKESANVSTVELGDDSSSADLEEAVPTQKRPTLLINPIMVGLTLTLLTAALGLGFRNLAQEVAIDGNYIRLALLVVTPCQVFVSLFFMQIIVVNVAQIFGPISQLQSNSKFYSAVAPPRIDRNQISLPHVTIQMPVYKEGLVAVIQPTIISLKAAISTYELQGGTANIFVNDDGMQLLPEEEAQARRDFYEEHSIGWVARPKHNPKPDGEEKAFVRKGKFKKASNMNYALMVSNKVEEKLALVERSVMWNQENEYAAYDRCLAEVLAGEEGRAWAEGNIRVGDYILLIDSDTRVPVDCLLDAASEMEQSPDVGILQYTSGVMQVTDSFFENGVTFFTNLIYTAIRYTVANGDVSPFVGHNAILRWTAVQTVAYTDEDGYEKFWSESHVSEDFDMSLRLQVNGYTIRFGAYTGDGFKEGVSLTVYDELNRWEKYAYGCNELLFHPFRLWVTRGPFTPLFLKFLTSNIRVTSKITILAYIGTYYAIGAAWILTVANYFLMGWYAGYLDKYYLDSFKVYFSLIIVFSALGNIALAILRYRLSEKSLLGAIFENFKWLLLLTVFLGGISLHVSQALLCHFFEIDMTWGATAKEVENISFFEEIPRLLTRFKFTFLFCFSMSAMMIVFATAVPWEWKIDDFVAWYPLLTVVVSHFFLPVALNPALMMFTW
;
A
#
# COMPACT_ATOMS: atom_id res chain seq x y z
N MET A 1 54.61 35.77 -8.15
CA MET A 1 53.51 36.21 -9.04
C MET A 1 52.31 35.31 -8.74
N MET A 2 51.62 35.39 -7.59
CA MET A 2 51.08 36.59 -6.93
C MET A 2 50.39 37.50 -7.95
N ASP A 3 49.14 37.15 -8.30
CA ASP A 3 48.02 38.08 -8.55
C ASP A 3 46.76 37.33 -9.07
N PHE A 4 46.38 36.21 -8.46
CA PHE A 4 45.07 35.57 -8.77
C PHE A 4 44.32 35.08 -7.53
N VAL A 5 44.66 35.64 -6.36
CA VAL A 5 43.93 35.47 -5.10
C VAL A 5 43.74 36.84 -4.46
N ARG A 6 42.76 37.61 -4.95
CA ARG A 6 42.12 38.74 -4.26
C ARG A 6 40.85 39.15 -5.02
N GLY A 7 39.72 38.59 -4.60
CA GLY A 7 38.40 38.88 -5.18
C GLY A 7 37.26 38.19 -4.43
N TYR A 8 37.43 38.02 -3.12
CA TYR A 8 36.35 37.67 -2.20
C TYR A 8 35.89 38.99 -1.54
N LEU A 9 34.58 39.11 -1.30
CA LEU A 9 33.90 40.07 -0.40
C LEU A 9 33.40 41.40 -1.02
N GLN A 10 32.17 41.39 -1.57
CA GLN A 10 31.04 42.21 -1.06
C GLN A 10 29.68 41.84 -1.73
N PRO A 11 28.54 42.05 -1.04
CA PRO A 11 27.24 41.45 -1.35
C PRO A 11 26.28 42.37 -2.12
N GLY A 12 25.48 41.80 -3.04
CA GLY A 12 24.46 42.51 -3.82
C GLY A 12 23.03 42.34 -3.27
N SER A 13 22.57 43.38 -2.56
CA SER A 13 21.19 43.87 -2.34
C SER A 13 19.94 42.97 -2.49
N ALA A 14 19.25 42.76 -1.37
CA ALA A 14 17.84 42.36 -1.27
C ALA A 14 16.88 43.58 -1.34
N PRO A 15 15.59 43.41 -1.73
CA PRO A 15 14.55 44.40 -1.47
C PRO A 15 13.89 44.18 -0.09
N LYS A 16 13.37 45.29 0.45
CA LYS A 16 13.17 45.62 1.87
C LYS A 16 11.93 44.97 2.50
N LYS A 17 12.08 44.54 3.76
CA LYS A 17 10.99 44.35 4.75
C LYS A 17 10.68 45.68 5.45
N ALA A 18 9.40 45.92 5.76
CA ALA A 18 8.96 46.91 6.74
C ALA A 18 8.86 46.28 8.15
N ASN A 19 9.01 47.15 9.16
CA ASN A 19 9.51 46.93 10.52
C ASN A 19 8.45 46.54 11.59
N PRO A 20 8.87 46.28 12.87
CA PRO A 20 8.15 45.41 13.82
C PRO A 20 7.82 46.02 15.22
N LYS A 21 7.21 45.15 16.07
CA LYS A 21 7.25 45.06 17.57
C LYS A 21 6.29 45.97 18.38
N PRO A 22 5.92 45.64 19.65
CA PRO A 22 6.72 44.88 20.62
C PRO A 22 6.01 43.85 21.57
N ASN A 23 6.88 43.04 22.17
CA ASN A 23 6.67 42.24 23.40
C ASN A 23 6.91 43.14 24.63
N PRO A 24 6.46 42.75 25.85
CA PRO A 24 7.48 42.48 26.87
C PRO A 24 7.18 41.31 27.82
N ARG A 25 8.24 40.93 28.53
CA ARG A 25 8.50 39.71 29.30
C ARG A 25 8.43 39.96 30.82
N LYS A 26 8.13 38.87 31.56
CA LYS A 26 8.67 38.41 32.88
C LYS A 26 8.30 39.14 34.18
N ALA A 27 7.85 38.38 35.20
CA ALA A 27 8.59 38.13 36.46
C ALA A 27 7.84 37.17 37.44
N LYS A 28 8.60 36.45 38.28
CA LYS A 28 8.20 35.47 39.32
C LYS A 28 7.91 36.11 40.69
N LYS A 29 7.05 35.51 41.54
CA LYS A 29 7.37 34.92 42.88
C LYS A 29 6.12 34.66 43.79
N ASN A 30 6.12 33.45 44.38
CA ASN A 30 5.68 32.94 45.72
C ASN A 30 4.55 33.63 46.56
N VAL A 31 3.68 32.82 47.19
CA VAL A 31 3.61 32.50 48.65
C VAL A 31 2.19 31.99 49.09
N ALA A 32 2.17 30.83 49.79
CA ALA A 32 1.31 30.30 50.90
C ALA A 32 -0.24 30.10 50.85
N ASN A 33 -0.64 28.93 51.41
CA ASN A 33 -1.95 28.48 51.99
C ASN A 33 -2.40 29.34 53.21
N PRO A 34 -3.57 29.19 53.93
CA PRO A 34 -4.43 28.00 54.20
C PRO A 34 -5.99 28.28 54.40
N PRO A 35 -6.79 27.68 55.34
CA PRO A 35 -7.92 26.74 55.06
C PRO A 35 -9.31 27.01 55.75
N ASN A 36 -10.31 26.10 55.55
CA ASN A 36 -11.57 25.84 56.32
C ASN A 36 -12.60 27.01 56.47
N THR A 37 -13.95 26.86 56.55
CA THR A 37 -14.86 26.09 57.43
C THR A 37 -16.34 26.25 56.96
N ALA A 38 -17.24 25.33 57.37
CA ALA A 38 -18.73 25.31 57.27
C ALA A 38 -19.46 26.49 58.02
N PRO A 39 -20.83 26.60 58.23
CA PRO A 39 -21.94 25.62 58.13
C PRO A 39 -23.39 26.08 57.70
N ALA A 40 -24.28 25.08 57.56
CA ALA A 40 -25.75 24.93 57.85
C ALA A 40 -26.83 26.01 57.50
N VAL A 41 -28.00 25.56 56.96
CA VAL A 41 -29.37 25.59 57.58
C VAL A 41 -30.48 25.13 56.58
N GLU A 42 -31.09 23.98 56.88
CA GLU A 42 -32.53 23.61 56.99
C GLU A 42 -33.69 24.37 56.26
N LEU A 43 -34.62 23.63 55.58
CA LEU A 43 -36.05 23.43 55.96
C LEU A 43 -36.97 22.90 54.82
N GLN A 44 -37.73 21.83 55.15
CA GLN A 44 -39.16 21.49 54.82
C GLN A 44 -39.60 21.32 53.33
N HIS A 45 -40.46 20.38 52.91
CA HIS A 45 -41.52 19.54 53.51
C HIS A 45 -41.80 18.29 52.63
N SER A 46 -42.22 17.18 53.24
CA SER A 46 -42.92 16.04 52.61
C SER A 46 -44.44 16.32 52.52
N PRO A 47 -45.24 15.59 51.72
CA PRO A 47 -45.80 14.33 52.24
C PRO A 47 -45.94 13.15 51.24
N THR A 48 -45.99 11.98 51.85
CA THR A 48 -46.15 10.58 51.42
C THR A 48 -47.59 10.25 50.97
N ILE A 49 -47.79 9.36 49.97
CA ILE A 49 -48.79 8.25 49.96
C ILE A 49 -48.28 7.07 49.09
N SER A 50 -48.58 5.86 49.58
CA SER A 50 -48.23 4.46 49.25
C SER A 50 -48.64 3.83 47.90
N GLY A 51 -47.94 2.75 47.49
CA GLY A 51 -48.51 1.68 46.64
C GLY A 51 -47.56 0.73 45.87
N THR A 52 -47.02 -0.30 46.55
CA THR A 52 -46.75 -1.71 46.12
C THR A 52 -46.21 -2.14 44.72
N SER A 53 -45.04 -2.81 44.78
CA SER A 53 -44.52 -4.01 44.03
C SER A 53 -44.34 -3.99 42.50
N THR A 54 -43.14 -4.21 41.91
CA THR A 54 -42.35 -5.48 41.83
C THR A 54 -40.91 -5.18 41.32
N PRO A 55 -39.90 -6.09 41.46
CA PRO A 55 -38.49 -5.72 41.44
C PRO A 55 -37.85 -5.74 40.04
N MET A 56 -37.28 -4.60 39.60
CA MET A 56 -36.35 -4.57 38.46
C MET A 56 -34.91 -4.80 38.94
N ARG A 57 -34.28 -5.80 38.32
CA ARG A 57 -32.84 -6.06 38.30
C ARG A 57 -32.05 -4.77 37.97
N ASN A 58 -30.99 -4.54 38.75
CA ASN A 58 -29.98 -3.51 38.61
C ASN A 58 -29.67 -3.09 37.16
N SER A 59 -30.17 -1.91 36.74
CA SER A 59 -29.55 -1.15 35.67
C SER A 59 -28.36 -0.38 36.25
N ARG A 60 -27.14 -0.70 35.81
CA ARG A 60 -25.96 0.12 36.04
C ARG A 60 -26.26 1.55 35.54
N SER A 61 -26.07 2.53 36.43
CA SER A 61 -26.23 3.96 36.16
C SER A 61 -25.36 4.39 34.97
N ARG A 62 -25.99 4.97 33.94
CA ARG A 62 -25.31 5.68 32.84
C ARG A 62 -24.55 6.90 33.38
N PRO A 63 -23.45 7.34 32.74
CA PRO A 63 -22.77 8.57 33.09
C PRO A 63 -23.71 9.77 32.91
N SER A 64 -23.58 10.81 33.75
CA SER A 64 -24.30 12.07 33.64
C SER A 64 -24.11 12.70 32.25
N SER A 65 -25.20 13.02 31.55
CA SER A 65 -25.13 13.66 30.24
C SER A 65 -24.49 15.04 30.33
N LEU A 66 -23.58 15.35 29.41
CA LEU A 66 -22.90 16.65 29.33
C LEU A 66 -23.85 17.82 28.98
N TYR A 67 -25.02 17.51 28.41
CA TYR A 67 -25.97 18.50 27.91
C TYR A 67 -27.17 18.70 28.84
N PRO A 68 -27.78 19.92 28.87
CA PRO A 68 -28.96 20.22 29.67
C PRO A 68 -30.13 19.26 29.44
N ARG A 69 -30.94 19.07 30.48
CA ARG A 69 -32.15 18.23 30.43
C ARG A 69 -33.11 18.78 29.36
N GLY A 70 -33.45 17.95 28.36
CA GLY A 70 -34.28 18.36 27.21
C GLY A 70 -33.51 18.61 25.91
N ASP A 71 -32.17 18.58 25.92
CA ASP A 71 -31.37 18.66 24.68
C ASP A 71 -31.57 17.39 23.83
N PHE A 72 -31.90 17.55 22.54
CA PHE A 72 -32.06 16.44 21.60
C PHE A 72 -30.81 15.58 21.49
N ARG A 73 -29.62 16.10 21.78
CA ARG A 73 -28.35 15.36 21.81
C ARG A 73 -28.28 14.31 22.93
N ASN A 74 -29.18 14.40 23.91
CA ASN A 74 -29.36 13.41 24.96
C ASN A 74 -30.34 12.28 24.56
N ALA A 75 -30.98 12.39 23.40
CA ALA A 75 -31.84 11.34 22.84
C ALA A 75 -31.00 10.14 22.35
N PRO A 76 -31.63 8.97 22.09
CA PRO A 76 -30.95 7.85 21.45
C PRO A 76 -30.22 8.30 20.17
N ALA A 77 -29.05 7.74 19.89
CA ALA A 77 -28.21 8.14 18.76
C ALA A 77 -28.98 8.21 17.42
N GLN A 78 -29.98 7.34 17.24
CA GLN A 78 -30.88 7.32 16.10
C GLN A 78 -31.69 8.62 15.94
N ASN A 79 -32.33 9.10 17.00
CA ASN A 79 -33.11 10.35 16.96
C ASN A 79 -32.20 11.56 16.69
N VAL A 80 -30.96 11.52 17.16
CA VAL A 80 -29.96 12.58 16.91
C VAL A 80 -29.58 12.62 15.43
N LEU A 81 -29.41 11.45 14.78
CA LEU A 81 -29.10 11.37 13.35
C LEU A 81 -30.25 11.84 12.48
N ASP A 82 -31.49 11.47 12.81
CA ASP A 82 -32.68 11.91 12.08
C ASP A 82 -32.85 13.44 12.15
N VAL A 83 -32.71 14.03 13.35
CA VAL A 83 -32.76 15.50 13.53
C VAL A 83 -31.62 16.19 12.77
N LYS A 84 -30.40 15.63 12.80
CA LYS A 84 -29.27 16.18 12.02
C LYS A 84 -29.54 16.16 10.52
N ALA A 85 -30.13 15.08 10.00
CA ALA A 85 -30.48 14.96 8.59
C ALA A 85 -31.57 15.98 8.22
N ASP A 86 -32.61 16.13 9.04
CA ASP A 86 -33.68 17.10 8.78
C ASP A 86 -33.18 18.55 8.84
N VAL A 87 -32.27 18.88 9.75
CA VAL A 87 -31.63 20.21 9.77
C VAL A 87 -30.76 20.41 8.53
N MET A 88 -29.97 19.40 8.14
CA MET A 88 -29.06 19.49 7.01
C MET A 88 -29.79 19.65 5.67
N VAL A 89 -30.88 18.89 5.45
CA VAL A 89 -31.64 18.97 4.19
C VAL A 89 -32.32 20.32 4.04
N ASN A 90 -32.87 20.88 5.12
CA ASN A 90 -33.45 22.23 5.13
C ASN A 90 -32.39 23.30 4.91
N TRP A 91 -31.23 23.19 5.56
CA TRP A 91 -30.11 24.11 5.35
C TRP A 91 -29.61 24.09 3.89
N LEU A 92 -29.46 22.90 3.28
CA LEU A 92 -29.07 22.79 1.87
C LEU A 92 -30.11 23.42 0.94
N HIS A 93 -31.39 23.26 1.23
CA HIS A 93 -32.46 23.89 0.45
C HIS A 93 -32.49 25.41 0.64
N GLU A 94 -32.28 25.93 1.85
CA GLU A 94 -32.10 27.38 2.08
C GLU A 94 -30.94 27.94 1.27
N GLN A 95 -29.80 27.24 1.22
CA GLN A 95 -28.65 27.63 0.40
C GLN A 95 -28.95 27.56 -1.10
N GLN A 96 -29.69 26.54 -1.54
CA GLN A 96 -30.17 26.41 -2.92
C GLN A 96 -31.03 27.62 -3.33
N MET A 97 -31.90 28.08 -2.42
CA MET A 97 -32.73 29.28 -2.62
C MET A 97 -31.91 30.57 -2.60
N GLU A 98 -31.01 30.73 -1.63
CA GLU A 98 -30.12 31.90 -1.49
C GLU A 98 -29.26 32.11 -2.75
N LYS A 99 -28.72 31.03 -3.30
CA LYS A 99 -27.92 31.05 -4.55
C LYS A 99 -28.77 31.14 -5.83
N SER A 100 -30.10 31.22 -5.73
CA SER A 100 -31.05 31.23 -6.85
C SER A 100 -30.88 30.03 -7.81
N TRP A 101 -30.70 28.83 -7.23
CA TRP A 101 -30.59 27.56 -7.95
C TRP A 101 -31.91 26.79 -8.04
N CYS A 102 -33.00 27.38 -7.53
CA CYS A 102 -34.35 26.86 -7.57
C CYS A 102 -35.29 28.00 -7.97
N SER A 103 -36.29 27.70 -8.79
CA SER A 103 -37.35 28.63 -9.22
C SER A 103 -38.67 28.38 -8.48
N GLY A 104 -38.72 27.39 -7.59
CA GLY A 104 -39.93 26.95 -6.89
C GLY A 104 -40.84 26.09 -7.78
N GLY A 105 -40.30 25.50 -8.85
CA GLY A 105 -41.05 24.62 -9.74
C GLY A 105 -41.32 23.23 -9.12
N PRO A 106 -42.35 22.50 -9.58
CA PRO A 106 -42.58 21.13 -9.14
C PRO A 106 -41.37 20.26 -9.50
N GLY A 107 -40.86 19.52 -8.52
CA GLY A 107 -39.72 18.63 -8.68
C GLY A 107 -38.34 19.20 -8.36
N GLU A 108 -38.26 20.45 -7.91
CA GLU A 108 -37.01 21.06 -7.46
C GLU A 108 -36.82 20.93 -5.95
N GLY A 109 -35.61 20.56 -5.52
CA GLY A 109 -35.28 20.51 -4.11
C GLY A 109 -34.02 19.68 -3.80
N VAL A 110 -33.92 19.28 -2.53
CA VAL A 110 -32.81 18.49 -1.98
C VAL A 110 -33.39 17.23 -1.36
N VAL A 111 -32.73 16.10 -1.62
CA VAL A 111 -33.03 14.80 -1.01
C VAL A 111 -31.80 14.34 -0.23
N LEU A 112 -32.01 13.87 1.00
CA LEU A 112 -30.97 13.39 1.89
C LEU A 112 -31.37 12.05 2.51
N LYS A 113 -30.52 11.05 2.37
CA LYS A 113 -30.69 9.74 3.01
C LYS A 113 -30.44 9.86 4.51
N LYS A 114 -31.40 9.40 5.32
CA LYS A 114 -31.26 9.25 6.77
C LYS A 114 -30.51 7.97 7.10
N ARG A 115 -31.06 6.85 6.62
CA ARG A 115 -30.60 5.46 6.83
C ARG A 115 -31.00 4.59 5.65
N ARG A 116 -30.68 3.29 5.70
CA ARG A 116 -31.15 2.29 4.73
C ARG A 116 -32.66 2.44 4.49
N ASP A 117 -33.04 2.60 3.24
CA ASP A 117 -34.41 2.75 2.76
C ASP A 117 -35.23 3.89 3.40
N ASN A 118 -34.57 4.92 3.95
CA ASN A 118 -35.24 6.07 4.56
C ASN A 118 -34.59 7.39 4.16
N PHE A 119 -35.36 8.25 3.51
CA PHE A 119 -34.90 9.52 2.94
C PHE A 119 -35.80 10.67 3.40
N THR A 120 -35.18 11.83 3.59
CA THR A 120 -35.87 13.11 3.86
C THR A 120 -35.63 14.06 2.69
N CYS A 121 -36.52 15.03 2.51
CA CYS A 121 -36.41 15.99 1.43
C CYS A 121 -36.87 17.39 1.87
N ALA A 122 -36.34 18.40 1.20
CA ALA A 122 -36.79 19.78 1.30
C ALA A 122 -36.95 20.35 -0.12
N PRO A 123 -38.11 20.92 -0.48
CA PRO A 123 -39.32 21.08 0.35
C PRO A 123 -40.07 19.75 0.60
N GLU A 124 -40.90 19.67 1.64
CA GLU A 124 -41.55 18.41 2.07
C GLU A 124 -42.43 17.77 0.98
N ASN A 125 -43.05 18.60 0.14
CA ASN A 125 -43.90 18.15 -0.96
C ASN A 125 -43.14 17.48 -2.10
N LEU A 126 -41.79 17.57 -2.13
CA LEU A 126 -40.95 16.89 -3.12
C LEU A 126 -41.14 15.36 -3.08
N SER A 127 -41.44 14.80 -1.91
CA SER A 127 -41.69 13.36 -1.72
C SER A 127 -42.95 12.85 -2.40
N THR A 128 -43.93 13.73 -2.65
CA THR A 128 -45.26 13.36 -3.19
C THR A 128 -45.43 13.83 -4.64
N ASP A 129 -44.80 14.94 -5.00
CA ASP A 129 -45.05 15.64 -6.26
C ASP A 129 -44.01 15.35 -7.36
N SER A 130 -42.94 14.60 -7.08
CA SER A 130 -41.78 14.51 -7.99
C SER A 130 -41.22 13.11 -8.21
N ARG A 131 -41.03 12.77 -9.49
CA ARG A 131 -40.23 11.62 -9.94
C ARG A 131 -38.77 11.71 -9.50
N PHE A 132 -38.25 12.92 -9.23
CA PHE A 132 -36.88 13.09 -8.76
C PHE A 132 -36.64 12.39 -7.42
N TYR A 133 -37.58 12.48 -6.47
CA TYR A 133 -37.45 11.80 -5.20
C TYR A 133 -37.38 10.28 -5.38
N ASP A 134 -38.33 9.71 -6.12
CA ASP A 134 -38.38 8.27 -6.43
C ASP A 134 -37.07 7.79 -7.08
N MET A 135 -36.55 8.54 -8.05
CA MET A 135 -35.34 8.16 -8.78
C MET A 135 -34.09 8.30 -7.93
N VAL A 136 -33.99 9.30 -7.06
CA VAL A 136 -32.87 9.43 -6.10
C VAL A 136 -32.89 8.31 -5.07
N VAL A 137 -34.09 7.95 -4.57
CA VAL A 137 -34.28 6.80 -3.67
C VAL A 137 -33.83 5.51 -4.36
N ALA A 138 -34.25 5.29 -5.61
CA ALA A 138 -33.85 4.13 -6.40
C ALA A 138 -32.35 4.12 -6.75
N MET A 139 -31.76 5.29 -7.03
CA MET A 139 -30.31 5.44 -7.24
C MET A 139 -29.51 5.17 -5.96
N ASN A 140 -30.15 5.33 -4.79
CA ASN A 140 -29.65 5.06 -3.44
C ASN A 140 -28.42 5.91 -3.04
N VAL A 141 -28.39 7.19 -3.43
CA VAL A 141 -27.29 8.11 -3.07
C VAL A 141 -27.52 8.81 -1.73
N ARG A 142 -26.43 9.22 -1.07
CA ARG A 142 -26.51 9.88 0.25
C ARG A 142 -27.25 11.21 0.20
N CYS A 143 -26.89 12.09 -0.73
CA CYS A 143 -27.57 13.37 -0.91
C CYS A 143 -27.62 13.76 -2.39
N ALA A 144 -28.70 14.39 -2.82
CA ALA A 144 -28.88 14.89 -4.18
C ALA A 144 -29.63 16.23 -4.15
N MET A 145 -29.32 17.10 -5.10
CA MET A 145 -29.94 18.42 -5.25
C MET A 145 -30.13 18.75 -6.73
N THR A 146 -31.27 19.36 -7.04
CA THR A 146 -31.52 19.97 -8.36
C THR A 146 -30.92 21.36 -8.44
N VAL A 147 -30.37 21.74 -9.58
CA VAL A 147 -29.81 23.06 -9.84
C VAL A 147 -30.42 23.57 -11.14
N ASN A 148 -31.41 24.45 -10.99
CA ASN A 148 -32.05 25.18 -12.07
C ASN A 148 -31.47 26.59 -12.10
N THR A 149 -30.72 26.91 -13.16
CA THR A 149 -30.28 28.27 -13.44
C THR A 149 -30.54 28.62 -14.89
N ARG A 150 -30.71 29.92 -15.20
CA ARG A 150 -30.93 30.39 -16.56
C ARG A 150 -29.79 30.00 -17.52
N ILE A 151 -28.56 29.93 -17.03
CA ILE A 151 -27.38 29.54 -17.82
C ILE A 151 -27.53 28.09 -18.31
N ILE A 152 -27.87 27.16 -17.40
CA ILE A 152 -28.08 25.75 -17.73
C ILE A 152 -29.21 25.58 -18.75
N LYS A 153 -30.31 26.33 -18.58
CA LYS A 153 -31.45 26.29 -19.52
C LYS A 153 -31.07 26.75 -20.92
N ILE A 154 -30.38 27.89 -21.03
CA ILE A 154 -29.92 28.41 -22.31
C ILE A 154 -28.97 27.41 -22.97
N PHE A 155 -28.02 26.86 -22.22
CA PHE A 155 -27.07 25.87 -22.72
C PHE A 155 -27.77 24.61 -23.23
N LEU A 156 -28.60 23.95 -22.42
CA LEU A 156 -29.27 22.71 -22.81
C LEU A 156 -30.29 22.90 -23.94
N SER A 157 -30.85 24.11 -24.11
CA SER A 157 -31.74 24.38 -25.25
C SER A 157 -31.03 24.38 -26.61
N HIS A 158 -29.70 24.55 -26.63
CA HIS A 158 -28.89 24.55 -27.85
C HIS A 158 -27.93 23.35 -27.93
N HIS A 159 -27.99 22.44 -26.95
CA HIS A 159 -27.05 21.32 -26.82
C HIS A 159 -27.74 19.99 -27.11
N ASN A 160 -27.28 19.30 -28.16
CA ASN A 160 -27.89 18.05 -28.63
C ASN A 160 -27.04 16.80 -28.36
N ALA A 161 -25.87 16.93 -27.72
CA ALA A 161 -25.02 15.78 -27.43
C ALA A 161 -25.36 15.13 -26.09
N ASP A 162 -25.10 13.83 -25.97
CA ASP A 162 -25.38 13.02 -24.78
C ASP A 162 -24.44 13.30 -23.58
N TYR A 163 -23.57 14.30 -23.70
CA TYR A 163 -22.67 14.74 -22.65
C TYR A 163 -22.42 16.24 -22.72
N VAL A 164 -22.08 16.85 -21.59
CA VAL A 164 -21.58 18.23 -21.50
C VAL A 164 -20.08 18.18 -21.22
N PRO A 165 -19.23 18.78 -22.06
CA PRO A 165 -17.82 18.89 -21.72
C PRO A 165 -17.62 19.75 -20.46
N LEU A 166 -16.57 19.50 -19.72
CA LEU A 166 -16.07 20.38 -18.66
C LEU A 166 -14.67 20.84 -19.07
N SER A 167 -14.05 21.68 -18.23
CA SER A 167 -12.63 21.99 -18.32
C SER A 167 -11.78 20.70 -18.33
N ASP A 168 -10.61 20.76 -18.97
CA ASP A 168 -9.59 19.69 -18.99
C ASP A 168 -10.01 18.35 -19.65
N GLY A 169 -10.97 18.37 -20.58
CA GLY A 169 -11.37 17.19 -21.37
C GLY A 169 -12.29 16.19 -20.65
N LEU A 170 -12.71 16.52 -19.42
CA LEU A 170 -13.73 15.80 -18.67
C LEU A 170 -15.11 16.01 -19.30
N ARG A 171 -16.02 15.05 -19.15
CA ARG A 171 -17.41 15.18 -19.66
C ARG A 171 -18.40 14.63 -18.65
N VAL A 172 -19.50 15.36 -18.44
CA VAL A 172 -20.62 14.96 -17.58
C VAL A 172 -21.76 14.47 -18.47
N GLN A 173 -22.41 13.39 -18.07
CA GLN A 173 -23.55 12.83 -18.80
C GLN A 173 -24.74 13.79 -18.94
N VAL A 174 -25.43 13.70 -20.08
CA VAL A 174 -26.76 14.30 -20.32
C VAL A 174 -27.76 13.15 -20.43
N LEU A 175 -28.82 13.20 -19.63
CA LEU A 175 -29.89 12.22 -19.62
C LEU A 175 -31.15 12.82 -20.25
N PRO A 176 -31.95 12.02 -20.99
CA PRO A 176 -33.17 12.52 -21.62
C PRO A 176 -34.21 13.02 -20.60
N SER A 177 -34.41 12.27 -19.51
CA SER A 177 -35.32 12.61 -18.42
C SER A 177 -34.78 12.14 -17.07
N VAL A 178 -35.41 12.61 -16.00
CA VAL A 178 -35.12 12.20 -14.61
C VAL A 178 -35.28 10.68 -14.41
N ASP A 179 -36.12 10.01 -15.20
CA ASP A 179 -36.35 8.55 -15.10
C ASP A 179 -35.09 7.73 -15.41
N TYR A 180 -34.12 8.32 -16.12
CA TYR A 180 -32.85 7.67 -16.46
C TYR A 180 -31.79 7.81 -15.36
N LEU A 181 -32.05 8.53 -14.27
CA LEU A 181 -31.09 8.71 -13.17
C LEU A 181 -30.63 7.37 -12.55
N THR A 182 -31.51 6.37 -12.50
CA THR A 182 -31.15 5.03 -11.99
C THR A 182 -30.10 4.33 -12.85
N ARG A 183 -29.97 4.73 -14.12
CA ARG A 183 -29.06 4.15 -15.11
C ARG A 183 -27.83 5.03 -15.38
N CYS A 184 -27.67 6.11 -14.62
CA CYS A 184 -26.59 7.08 -14.83
C CYS A 184 -25.24 6.54 -14.32
N GLN A 185 -24.14 7.13 -14.81
CA GLN A 185 -22.81 6.91 -14.26
C GLN A 185 -22.71 7.58 -12.89
N LYS A 186 -22.87 6.79 -11.82
CA LYS A 186 -22.99 7.30 -10.45
C LYS A 186 -21.75 8.04 -9.98
N HIS A 187 -20.54 7.71 -10.48
CA HIS A 187 -19.33 8.42 -10.06
C HIS A 187 -19.07 9.72 -10.83
N HIS A 188 -19.94 10.12 -11.77
CA HIS A 188 -19.92 11.50 -12.29
C HIS A 188 -20.34 12.52 -11.24
N PHE A 189 -21.10 12.08 -10.22
CA PHE A 189 -21.70 12.94 -9.19
C PHE A 189 -22.60 14.07 -9.73
N ALA A 190 -22.93 14.02 -11.02
CA ALA A 190 -23.78 14.97 -11.70
C ALA A 190 -24.36 14.39 -13.00
N ALA A 191 -25.52 14.89 -13.38
CA ALA A 191 -26.17 14.62 -14.65
C ALA A 191 -26.99 15.83 -15.09
N PHE A 192 -26.85 16.24 -16.34
CA PHE A 192 -27.75 17.22 -16.94
C PHE A 192 -29.01 16.52 -17.44
N ILE A 193 -30.17 17.10 -17.20
CA ILE A 193 -31.47 16.54 -17.59
C ILE A 193 -32.03 17.39 -18.73
N SER A 194 -32.20 16.78 -19.90
CA SER A 194 -32.55 17.48 -21.14
C SER A 194 -33.99 18.00 -21.15
N ASP A 195 -34.98 17.16 -20.80
CA ASP A 195 -36.41 17.53 -20.85
C ASP A 195 -36.78 18.69 -19.90
N GLN A 196 -36.25 18.67 -18.69
CA GLN A 196 -36.48 19.67 -17.65
C GLN A 196 -35.47 20.82 -17.69
N GLN A 197 -34.39 20.67 -18.47
CA GLN A 197 -33.29 21.63 -18.58
C GLN A 197 -32.68 22.03 -17.23
N ILE A 198 -32.43 21.03 -16.38
CA ILE A 198 -31.85 21.20 -15.04
C ILE A 198 -30.57 20.38 -14.90
N LEU A 199 -29.75 20.71 -13.91
CA LEU A 199 -28.61 19.90 -13.48
C LEU A 199 -29.00 19.19 -12.18
N VAL A 200 -28.78 17.88 -12.12
CA VAL A 200 -28.87 17.10 -10.88
C VAL A 200 -27.45 16.84 -10.38
N VAL A 201 -27.17 17.16 -9.12
CA VAL A 201 -25.87 16.93 -8.47
C VAL A 201 -26.09 16.08 -7.24
N TRP A 202 -25.19 15.12 -6.98
CA TRP A 202 -25.20 14.31 -5.77
C TRP A 202 -23.81 14.17 -5.18
N ASP A 203 -23.71 13.78 -3.91
CA ASP A 203 -22.45 13.52 -3.23
C ASP A 203 -22.65 12.53 -2.06
N ASP A 204 -21.56 11.92 -1.59
CA ASP A 204 -21.58 11.08 -0.39
C ASP A 204 -21.53 11.95 0.88
N GLU A 205 -21.01 13.18 0.77
CA GLU A 205 -20.96 14.13 1.87
C GLU A 205 -21.85 15.35 1.57
N PRO A 206 -22.90 15.58 2.36
CA PRO A 206 -23.83 16.71 2.15
C PRO A 206 -23.15 18.08 2.07
N GLN A 207 -22.01 18.23 2.76
CA GLN A 207 -21.24 19.49 2.80
C GLN A 207 -20.55 19.81 1.46
N LYS A 208 -20.23 18.80 0.65
CA LYS A 208 -19.52 18.96 -0.65
C LYS A 208 -20.48 19.26 -1.80
N LEU A 209 -21.77 18.99 -1.63
CA LEU A 209 -22.81 19.11 -2.65
C LEU A 209 -22.88 20.51 -3.28
N LEU A 210 -22.89 21.56 -2.45
CA LEU A 210 -22.92 22.95 -2.91
C LEU A 210 -21.66 23.34 -3.69
N GLY A 211 -20.48 22.92 -3.18
CA GLY A 211 -19.20 23.20 -3.83
C GLY A 211 -19.09 22.53 -5.21
N ARG A 212 -19.60 21.30 -5.34
CA ARG A 212 -19.65 20.56 -6.60
C ARG A 212 -20.54 21.25 -7.64
N ALA A 213 -21.75 21.62 -7.25
CA ALA A 213 -22.67 22.36 -8.13
C ALA A 213 -22.05 23.68 -8.63
N GLU A 214 -21.36 24.40 -7.74
CA GLU A 214 -20.67 25.64 -8.10
C GLU A 214 -19.49 25.41 -9.05
N SER A 215 -18.73 24.33 -8.85
CA SER A 215 -17.61 23.96 -9.74
C SER A 215 -18.11 23.63 -11.15
N ILE A 216 -19.15 22.80 -11.28
CA ILE A 216 -19.71 22.42 -12.59
C ILE A 216 -20.24 23.65 -13.32
N LYS A 217 -20.98 24.52 -12.60
CA LYS A 217 -21.46 25.78 -13.17
C LYS A 217 -20.30 26.65 -13.64
N ARG A 218 -19.23 26.78 -12.84
CA ARG A 218 -18.06 27.59 -13.19
C ARG A 218 -17.36 27.05 -14.44
N SER A 219 -17.15 25.74 -14.54
CA SER A 219 -16.58 25.09 -15.73
C SER A 219 -17.47 25.29 -16.97
N LEU A 220 -18.80 25.19 -16.81
CA LEU A 220 -19.74 25.47 -17.90
C LEU A 220 -19.65 26.93 -18.38
N MET A 221 -19.52 27.89 -17.45
CA MET A 221 -19.30 29.29 -17.81
C MET A 221 -17.97 29.45 -18.55
N GLN A 222 -16.86 28.97 -17.99
CA GLN A 222 -15.56 29.08 -18.64
C GLN A 222 -15.56 28.57 -20.08
N MET A 223 -16.18 27.41 -20.35
CA MET A 223 -16.34 26.92 -21.72
C MET A 223 -17.04 27.91 -22.65
N ILE A 224 -18.19 28.45 -22.23
CA ILE A 224 -19.00 29.36 -23.07
C ILE A 224 -18.25 30.66 -23.37
N TRP A 225 -17.42 31.13 -22.43
CA TRP A 225 -16.68 32.38 -22.57
C TRP A 225 -15.28 32.20 -23.23
N ASP A 226 -14.61 31.08 -23.04
CA ASP A 226 -13.28 30.81 -23.60
C ASP A 226 -13.33 30.50 -25.11
N GLU A 227 -14.49 30.10 -25.66
CA GLU A 227 -14.70 30.00 -27.11
C GLU A 227 -14.54 31.36 -27.83
N GLU A 228 -14.84 32.49 -27.17
CA GLU A 228 -14.68 33.83 -27.77
C GLU A 228 -13.23 34.32 -27.80
N GLU A 229 -12.36 33.85 -26.89
CA GLU A 229 -10.93 34.20 -26.90
C GLU A 229 -10.09 33.21 -27.74
N ALA A 230 -10.54 31.97 -27.92
CA ALA A 230 -9.86 30.97 -28.74
C ALA A 230 -9.75 31.37 -30.23
N ASP A 231 -10.76 32.07 -30.76
CA ASP A 231 -10.74 32.59 -32.15
C ASP A 231 -9.79 33.79 -32.35
N MET A 232 -9.36 34.46 -31.28
CA MET A 232 -8.36 35.55 -31.33
C MET A 232 -6.97 35.16 -30.79
N ALA A 233 -6.86 34.07 -30.02
CA ALA A 233 -5.61 33.58 -29.44
C ALA A 233 -4.84 32.63 -30.37
N ASN A 234 -5.49 32.09 -31.41
CA ASN A 234 -4.87 31.13 -32.34
C ASN A 234 -3.76 31.74 -33.24
N GLU A 235 -3.58 33.07 -33.24
CA GLU A 235 -2.43 33.76 -33.86
C GLU A 235 -1.31 34.16 -32.87
N LYS A 236 -1.50 34.02 -31.55
CA LYS A 236 -0.51 34.49 -30.55
C LYS A 236 -0.10 33.49 -29.47
N ALA A 237 -0.76 32.34 -29.34
CA ALA A 237 -0.43 31.33 -28.35
C ALA A 237 0.65 30.31 -28.79
N LYS A 238 1.68 30.75 -29.52
CA LYS A 238 2.92 29.95 -29.74
C LYS A 238 3.99 30.14 -28.66
N GLU A 239 3.78 30.99 -27.66
CA GLU A 239 4.72 31.15 -26.54
C GLU A 239 3.96 31.35 -25.23
N SER A 240 3.53 30.26 -24.58
CA SER A 240 3.58 30.06 -23.11
C SER A 240 2.54 29.02 -22.64
N ALA A 241 2.90 27.75 -22.66
CA ALA A 241 2.37 26.75 -21.74
C ALA A 241 3.43 25.67 -21.54
N ASN A 242 4.05 25.65 -20.36
CA ASN A 242 4.95 24.57 -19.94
C ASN A 242 4.11 23.32 -19.62
N VAL A 243 3.77 22.58 -20.67
CA VAL A 243 3.53 21.14 -20.63
C VAL A 243 4.63 20.55 -21.51
N SER A 244 5.38 19.59 -20.98
CA SER A 244 6.53 18.98 -21.65
C SER A 244 6.08 18.10 -22.83
N THR A 245 5.74 18.75 -23.93
CA THR A 245 5.71 18.12 -25.25
C THR A 245 7.13 18.02 -25.76
N VAL A 246 7.64 16.80 -25.89
CA VAL A 246 8.90 16.51 -26.59
C VAL A 246 8.70 16.92 -28.05
N GLU A 247 9.48 17.92 -28.49
CA GLU A 247 9.54 18.35 -29.89
C GLU A 247 10.01 17.17 -30.77
N LEU A 248 9.12 16.71 -31.66
CA LEU A 248 9.50 15.87 -32.79
C LEU A 248 10.10 16.79 -33.87
N GLY A 249 11.34 16.50 -34.25
CA GLY A 249 12.01 17.13 -35.38
C GLY A 249 11.20 16.90 -36.66
N ASP A 250 10.95 18.00 -37.35
CA ASP A 250 10.24 18.11 -38.62
C ASP A 250 11.12 17.54 -39.76
N ASP A 251 10.75 16.37 -40.27
CA ASP A 251 11.19 15.89 -41.59
C ASP A 251 10.08 14.99 -42.19
N SER A 252 9.16 15.64 -42.90
CA SER A 252 8.46 15.18 -44.11
C SER A 252 7.98 13.72 -44.21
N SER A 253 6.68 13.49 -44.04
CA SER A 253 5.77 13.16 -45.16
C SER A 253 4.35 12.87 -44.64
N SER A 254 3.40 13.68 -45.10
CA SER A 254 1.98 13.65 -44.78
C SER A 254 1.26 12.51 -45.51
N ALA A 255 1.41 11.27 -45.06
CA ALA A 255 0.68 10.12 -45.61
C ALA A 255 0.40 8.94 -44.64
N ASP A 256 0.65 9.06 -43.33
CA ASP A 256 0.45 7.99 -42.35
C ASP A 256 -0.55 8.40 -41.24
N LEU A 257 -1.77 8.79 -41.61
CA LEU A 257 -2.85 9.16 -40.67
C LEU A 257 -3.87 8.03 -40.41
N GLU A 258 -3.52 6.80 -40.76
CA GLU A 258 -4.30 5.58 -40.43
C GLU A 258 -3.36 4.46 -39.95
N GLU A 259 -2.63 4.66 -38.85
CA GLU A 259 -1.93 3.57 -38.19
C GLU A 259 -1.98 3.70 -36.67
N ALA A 260 -2.17 2.57 -35.99
CA ALA A 260 -2.32 2.43 -34.55
C ALA A 260 -1.36 3.32 -33.75
N VAL A 261 -1.84 3.88 -32.62
CA VAL A 261 -1.06 4.66 -31.65
C VAL A 261 0.36 4.09 -31.58
N PRO A 262 1.39 4.78 -32.11
CA PRO A 262 2.67 4.15 -32.35
C PRO A 262 3.27 3.73 -31.00
N THR A 263 3.32 2.41 -30.78
CA THR A 263 4.00 1.80 -29.64
C THR A 263 5.41 2.37 -29.55
N GLN A 264 5.65 3.31 -28.64
CA GLN A 264 6.97 3.89 -28.48
C GLN A 264 7.93 2.78 -28.08
N LYS A 265 8.87 2.43 -28.96
CA LYS A 265 9.80 1.32 -28.72
C LYS A 265 10.73 1.67 -27.57
N ARG A 266 10.39 1.21 -26.36
CA ARG A 266 11.15 1.50 -25.14
C ARG A 266 12.49 0.76 -25.15
N PRO A 267 13.63 1.44 -24.93
CA PRO A 267 14.94 0.80 -24.97
C PRO A 267 15.13 -0.13 -23.77
N THR A 268 15.96 -1.16 -23.94
CA THR A 268 16.46 -1.97 -22.82
C THR A 268 17.78 -1.37 -22.34
N LEU A 269 17.81 -0.90 -21.09
CA LEU A 269 19.01 -0.32 -20.50
C LEU A 269 20.01 -1.40 -20.08
N LEU A 270 21.29 -1.14 -20.35
CA LEU A 270 22.39 -2.09 -20.11
C LEU A 270 23.27 -1.72 -18.90
N ILE A 271 22.89 -0.72 -18.12
CA ILE A 271 23.62 -0.31 -16.92
C ILE A 271 23.61 -1.43 -15.87
N ASN A 272 22.45 -2.06 -15.63
CA ASN A 272 22.34 -3.19 -14.71
C ASN A 272 23.25 -4.37 -15.11
N PRO A 273 23.28 -4.85 -16.37
CA PRO A 273 24.27 -5.83 -16.82
C PRO A 273 25.73 -5.46 -16.53
N ILE A 274 26.12 -4.19 -16.71
CA ILE A 274 27.48 -3.74 -16.39
C ILE A 274 27.73 -3.82 -14.88
N MET A 275 26.79 -3.35 -14.06
CA MET A 275 26.91 -3.44 -12.59
C MET A 275 26.98 -4.88 -12.09
N VAL A 276 26.18 -5.79 -12.66
CA VAL A 276 26.23 -7.22 -12.34
C VAL A 276 27.56 -7.83 -12.78
N GLY A 277 28.08 -7.47 -13.96
CA GLY A 277 29.41 -7.92 -14.41
C GLY A 277 30.54 -7.47 -13.47
N LEU A 278 30.50 -6.22 -13.00
CA LEU A 278 31.44 -5.70 -12.01
C LEU A 278 31.28 -6.40 -10.65
N THR A 279 30.05 -6.70 -10.25
CA THR A 279 29.74 -7.45 -9.02
C THR A 279 30.34 -8.85 -9.07
N LEU A 280 30.15 -9.58 -10.16
CA LEU A 280 30.74 -10.90 -10.36
C LEU A 280 32.27 -10.85 -10.44
N THR A 281 32.83 -9.80 -11.03
CA THR A 281 34.29 -9.60 -11.07
C THR A 281 34.85 -9.40 -9.67
N LEU A 282 34.20 -8.55 -8.86
CA LEU A 282 34.59 -8.30 -7.47
C LEU A 282 34.47 -9.58 -6.62
N LEU A 283 33.39 -10.33 -6.77
CA LEU A 283 33.18 -11.61 -6.09
C LEU A 283 34.25 -12.63 -6.47
N THR A 284 34.51 -12.79 -7.77
CA THR A 284 35.51 -13.74 -8.28
C THR A 284 36.92 -13.37 -7.81
N ALA A 285 37.25 -12.08 -7.79
CA ALA A 285 38.53 -11.60 -7.26
C ALA A 285 38.65 -11.88 -5.74
N ALA A 286 37.61 -11.62 -4.95
CA ALA A 286 37.61 -11.89 -3.52
C ALA A 286 37.77 -13.39 -3.20
N LEU A 287 37.05 -14.27 -3.92
CA LEU A 287 37.20 -15.71 -3.81
C LEU A 287 38.59 -16.18 -4.24
N GLY A 288 39.11 -15.61 -5.34
CA GLY A 288 40.44 -15.90 -5.86
C GLY A 288 41.57 -15.55 -4.87
N LEU A 289 41.41 -14.50 -4.07
CA LEU A 289 42.35 -14.19 -2.97
C LEU A 289 42.34 -15.27 -1.88
N GLY A 290 41.16 -15.77 -1.51
CA GLY A 290 41.04 -16.90 -0.60
C GLY A 290 41.71 -18.16 -1.16
N PHE A 291 41.45 -18.48 -2.43
CA PHE A 291 42.04 -19.65 -3.09
C PHE A 291 43.56 -19.53 -3.23
N ARG A 292 44.06 -18.32 -3.47
CA ARG A 292 45.50 -18.03 -3.46
C ARG A 292 46.11 -18.33 -2.09
N ASN A 293 45.46 -17.93 -1.00
CA ASN A 293 45.97 -18.20 0.35
C ASN A 293 46.07 -19.71 0.61
N LEU A 294 45.05 -20.49 0.23
CA LEU A 294 45.08 -21.95 0.32
C LEU A 294 46.22 -22.55 -0.52
N ALA A 295 46.38 -22.09 -1.77
CA ALA A 295 47.44 -22.59 -2.64
C ALA A 295 48.84 -22.28 -2.08
N GLN A 296 49.03 -21.11 -1.46
CA GLN A 296 50.27 -20.75 -0.79
C GLN A 296 50.55 -21.64 0.43
N GLU A 297 49.54 -21.94 1.25
CA GLU A 297 49.69 -22.82 2.41
C GLU A 297 50.02 -24.25 1.99
N VAL A 298 49.31 -24.79 0.99
CA VAL A 298 49.59 -26.12 0.41
C VAL A 298 50.99 -26.18 -0.19
N ALA A 299 51.46 -25.12 -0.86
CA ALA A 299 52.81 -25.09 -1.42
C ALA A 299 53.91 -25.11 -0.34
N ILE A 300 53.61 -24.63 0.87
CA ILE A 300 54.58 -24.55 1.97
C ILE A 300 54.68 -25.88 2.73
N ASP A 301 53.55 -26.49 3.11
CA ASP A 301 53.56 -27.68 3.98
C ASP A 301 53.09 -28.98 3.32
N GLY A 302 52.62 -28.92 2.06
CA GLY A 302 52.19 -30.08 1.28
C GLY A 302 50.86 -30.71 1.72
N ASN A 303 50.12 -30.12 2.66
CA ASN A 303 48.89 -30.71 3.17
C ASN A 303 47.65 -30.28 2.35
N TYR A 304 47.21 -31.18 1.48
CA TYR A 304 46.08 -30.99 0.56
C TYR A 304 44.69 -31.04 1.23
N ILE A 305 44.58 -31.45 2.50
CA ILE A 305 43.28 -31.52 3.20
C ILE A 305 42.58 -30.16 3.22
N ARG A 306 43.33 -29.05 3.26
CA ARG A 306 42.80 -27.67 3.23
C ARG A 306 41.96 -27.37 2.00
N LEU A 307 42.21 -28.06 0.87
CA LEU A 307 41.41 -27.88 -0.34
C LEU A 307 39.96 -28.31 -0.17
N ALA A 308 39.63 -29.09 0.88
CA ALA A 308 38.24 -29.40 1.24
C ALA A 308 37.41 -28.13 1.54
N LEU A 309 38.05 -27.03 1.97
CA LEU A 309 37.37 -25.75 2.18
C LEU A 309 36.77 -25.18 0.89
N LEU A 310 37.24 -25.58 -0.29
CA LEU A 310 36.65 -25.14 -1.56
C LEU A 310 35.20 -25.64 -1.75
N VAL A 311 34.79 -26.70 -1.05
CA VAL A 311 33.41 -27.23 -1.10
C VAL A 311 32.39 -26.20 -0.61
N VAL A 312 32.76 -25.28 0.29
CA VAL A 312 31.83 -24.24 0.79
C VAL A 312 31.69 -23.03 -0.15
N THR A 313 32.45 -22.98 -1.25
CA THR A 313 32.43 -21.87 -2.22
C THR A 313 31.03 -21.53 -2.74
N PRO A 314 30.16 -22.48 -3.13
CA PRO A 314 28.82 -22.15 -3.60
C PRO A 314 27.98 -21.41 -2.54
N CYS A 315 28.07 -21.85 -1.27
CA CYS A 315 27.43 -21.17 -0.15
C CYS A 315 28.02 -19.77 0.05
N GLN A 316 29.35 -19.63 -0.03
CA GLN A 316 30.04 -18.36 0.09
C GLN A 316 29.62 -17.37 -1.01
N VAL A 317 29.53 -17.83 -2.26
CA VAL A 317 29.01 -17.07 -3.40
C VAL A 317 27.60 -16.57 -3.07
N PHE A 318 26.72 -17.47 -2.66
CA PHE A 318 25.32 -17.15 -2.40
C PHE A 318 25.12 -16.09 -1.31
N VAL A 319 25.85 -16.17 -0.19
CA VAL A 319 25.72 -15.21 0.91
C VAL A 319 26.50 -13.90 0.69
N SER A 320 27.55 -13.92 -0.14
CA SER A 320 28.41 -12.74 -0.37
C SER A 320 27.97 -11.90 -1.57
N LEU A 321 27.14 -12.45 -2.47
CA LEU A 321 26.77 -11.81 -3.73
C LEU A 321 26.12 -10.44 -3.51
N PHE A 322 25.19 -10.34 -2.55
CA PHE A 322 24.54 -9.08 -2.23
C PHE A 322 25.51 -8.03 -1.67
N PHE A 323 26.43 -8.45 -0.80
CA PHE A 323 27.45 -7.54 -0.26
C PHE A 323 28.29 -6.92 -1.39
N MET A 324 28.74 -7.74 -2.34
CA MET A 324 29.48 -7.25 -3.51
C MET A 324 28.62 -6.35 -4.40
N GLN A 325 27.35 -6.69 -4.58
CA GLN A 325 26.41 -5.89 -5.37
C GLN A 325 26.21 -4.51 -4.76
N ILE A 326 26.05 -4.41 -3.44
CA ILE A 326 25.86 -3.13 -2.75
C ILE A 326 27.08 -2.23 -2.87
N ILE A 327 28.30 -2.77 -2.84
CA ILE A 327 29.51 -1.97 -3.11
C ILE A 327 29.43 -1.32 -4.49
N VAL A 328 29.14 -2.11 -5.53
CA VAL A 328 29.07 -1.62 -6.91
C VAL A 328 27.93 -0.62 -7.07
N VAL A 329 26.75 -0.92 -6.54
CA VAL A 329 25.57 -0.04 -6.60
C VAL A 329 25.83 1.29 -5.88
N ASN A 330 26.43 1.28 -4.69
CA ASN A 330 26.74 2.51 -3.97
C ASN A 330 27.75 3.38 -4.73
N VAL A 331 28.78 2.77 -5.33
CA VAL A 331 29.73 3.50 -6.19
C VAL A 331 29.02 4.08 -7.42
N ALA A 332 28.11 3.32 -8.04
CA ALA A 332 27.32 3.78 -9.17
C ALA A 332 26.34 4.90 -8.79
N GLN A 333 25.77 4.90 -7.58
CA GLN A 333 24.93 6.00 -7.10
C GLN A 333 25.73 7.30 -6.94
N ILE A 334 27.00 7.20 -6.52
CA ILE A 334 27.88 8.35 -6.34
C ILE A 334 28.36 8.90 -7.69
N PHE A 335 28.91 8.04 -8.56
CA PHE A 335 29.64 8.45 -9.75
C PHE A 335 28.96 8.10 -11.08
N GLY A 336 28.05 7.14 -11.07
CA GLY A 336 27.37 6.66 -12.27
C GLY A 336 26.31 7.63 -12.80
N PRO A 337 25.74 7.37 -13.99
CA PRO A 337 24.68 8.18 -14.58
C PRO A 337 23.41 8.14 -13.73
N ILE A 338 22.59 9.19 -13.84
CA ILE A 338 21.27 9.31 -13.19
C ILE A 338 20.15 9.72 -14.16
N SER A 339 20.48 10.07 -15.41
CA SER A 339 19.49 10.51 -16.41
C SER A 339 18.47 9.42 -16.75
N GLN A 340 18.83 8.15 -16.57
CA GLN A 340 17.93 7.01 -16.72
C GLN A 340 16.75 7.03 -15.74
N LEU A 341 16.87 7.72 -14.59
CA LEU A 341 15.76 7.87 -13.64
C LEU A 341 14.66 8.80 -14.15
N GLN A 342 14.94 9.59 -15.19
CA GLN A 342 14.03 10.58 -15.80
C GLN A 342 13.56 10.15 -17.20
N SER A 343 13.92 8.94 -17.66
CA SER A 343 13.55 8.45 -18.99
C SER A 343 12.90 7.07 -18.93
N ASN A 344 12.00 6.83 -19.88
CA ASN A 344 11.28 5.57 -19.99
C ASN A 344 12.16 4.48 -20.61
N SER A 345 12.09 3.28 -20.04
CA SER A 345 12.75 2.08 -20.55
C SER A 345 11.80 0.88 -20.48
N LYS A 346 12.24 -0.28 -20.98
CA LYS A 346 11.40 -1.49 -21.01
C LYS A 346 10.77 -1.84 -19.65
N PHE A 347 11.53 -1.69 -18.56
CA PHE A 347 11.11 -2.09 -17.20
C PHE A 347 10.74 -0.90 -16.29
N TYR A 348 10.87 0.34 -16.78
CA TYR A 348 10.75 1.54 -15.96
C TYR A 348 10.00 2.67 -16.70
N SER A 349 9.04 3.28 -16.03
CA SER A 349 8.31 4.46 -16.50
C SER A 349 8.58 5.64 -15.58
N ALA A 350 9.49 6.52 -16.01
CA ALA A 350 9.80 7.77 -15.32
C ALA A 350 8.78 8.88 -15.59
N VAL A 351 8.26 8.89 -16.82
CA VAL A 351 7.32 9.89 -17.34
C VAL A 351 6.01 9.18 -17.66
N ALA A 352 4.88 9.82 -17.31
CA ALA A 352 3.56 9.30 -17.60
C ALA A 352 3.38 9.07 -19.12
N PRO A 353 2.64 8.01 -19.52
CA PRO A 353 2.37 7.78 -20.93
C PRO A 353 1.52 8.91 -21.52
N PRO A 354 1.61 9.15 -22.83
CA PRO A 354 0.59 9.91 -23.54
C PRO A 354 -0.77 9.28 -23.27
N ARG A 355 -1.78 10.06 -22.90
CA ARG A 355 -3.11 9.52 -22.60
C ARG A 355 -3.81 9.07 -23.87
N ILE A 356 -4.44 7.89 -23.83
CA ILE A 356 -5.29 7.42 -24.93
C ILE A 356 -6.52 8.33 -25.07
N ASP A 357 -6.84 8.71 -26.30
CA ASP A 357 -8.02 9.52 -26.60
C ASP A 357 -9.27 8.63 -26.65
N ARG A 358 -10.23 8.94 -25.79
CA ARG A 358 -11.53 8.26 -25.72
C ARG A 358 -12.34 8.34 -27.01
N ASN A 359 -12.09 9.34 -27.86
CA ASN A 359 -12.78 9.45 -29.15
C ASN A 359 -12.22 8.47 -30.19
N GLN A 360 -11.00 7.97 -29.96
CA GLN A 360 -10.32 7.02 -30.85
C GLN A 360 -10.48 5.58 -30.36
N ILE A 361 -10.36 5.36 -29.04
CA ILE A 361 -10.35 4.03 -28.42
C ILE A 361 -11.31 4.02 -27.23
N SER A 362 -12.10 2.96 -27.11
CA SER A 362 -12.91 2.73 -25.91
C SER A 362 -12.00 2.46 -24.72
N LEU A 363 -12.14 3.25 -23.66
CA LEU A 363 -11.33 3.10 -22.47
C LEU A 363 -11.68 1.79 -21.74
N PRO A 364 -10.67 1.02 -21.29
CA PRO A 364 -10.86 -0.29 -20.68
C PRO A 364 -11.59 -0.23 -19.34
N HIS A 365 -12.23 -1.33 -18.95
CA HIS A 365 -12.81 -1.43 -17.60
C HIS A 365 -11.74 -1.75 -16.57
N VAL A 366 -11.65 -0.95 -15.50
CA VAL A 366 -10.70 -1.19 -14.40
C VAL A 366 -11.42 -1.64 -13.14
N THR A 367 -11.13 -2.85 -12.67
CA THR A 367 -11.63 -3.37 -11.39
C THR A 367 -10.64 -3.11 -10.28
N ILE A 368 -11.06 -2.44 -9.22
CA ILE A 368 -10.23 -2.20 -8.03
C ILE A 368 -10.43 -3.35 -7.06
N GLN A 369 -9.48 -4.27 -7.00
CA GLN A 369 -9.52 -5.43 -6.12
C GLN A 369 -8.89 -5.09 -4.76
N MET A 370 -9.65 -5.25 -3.69
CA MET A 370 -9.22 -4.93 -2.33
C MET A 370 -9.51 -6.11 -1.38
N PRO A 371 -8.51 -6.93 -1.03
CA PRO A 371 -8.66 -7.94 0.02
C PRO A 371 -8.74 -7.28 1.40
N VAL A 372 -9.72 -7.73 2.20
CA VAL A 372 -9.99 -7.27 3.58
C VAL A 372 -10.08 -8.49 4.48
N TYR A 373 -9.61 -8.39 5.72
CA TYR A 373 -9.75 -9.41 6.76
C TYR A 373 -10.28 -8.85 8.08
N LYS A 374 -9.48 -8.11 8.85
CA LYS A 374 -9.88 -7.65 10.20
C LYS A 374 -9.79 -6.14 10.36
N GLU A 375 -9.55 -5.43 9.28
CA GLU A 375 -9.38 -3.99 9.26
C GLU A 375 -10.70 -3.30 9.63
N GLY A 376 -10.60 -2.21 10.41
CA GLY A 376 -11.75 -1.45 10.88
C GLY A 376 -12.46 -0.72 9.74
N LEU A 377 -13.80 -0.70 9.78
CA LEU A 377 -14.63 -0.04 8.77
C LEU A 377 -14.31 1.46 8.68
N VAL A 378 -14.29 2.16 9.82
CA VAL A 378 -14.16 3.62 9.86
C VAL A 378 -12.72 4.09 9.71
N ALA A 379 -11.77 3.44 10.40
CA ALA A 379 -10.38 3.90 10.45
C ALA A 379 -9.58 3.53 9.21
N VAL A 380 -9.90 2.40 8.56
CA VAL A 380 -9.09 1.84 7.47
C VAL A 380 -9.88 1.81 6.15
N ILE A 381 -10.99 1.07 6.11
CA ILE A 381 -11.73 0.79 4.87
C ILE A 381 -12.33 2.08 4.28
N GLN A 382 -13.08 2.83 5.08
CA GLN A 382 -13.80 4.04 4.64
C GLN A 382 -12.87 5.07 3.96
N PRO A 383 -11.76 5.51 4.59
CA PRO A 383 -10.90 6.50 3.93
C PRO A 383 -10.15 5.97 2.71
N THR A 384 -9.96 4.64 2.59
CA THR A 384 -9.49 4.01 1.35
C THR A 384 -10.55 4.12 0.26
N ILE A 385 -11.81 3.75 0.53
CA ILE A 385 -12.92 3.87 -0.42
C ILE A 385 -13.12 5.31 -0.88
N ILE A 386 -13.00 6.31 -0.01
CA ILE A 386 -13.09 7.73 -0.39
C ILE A 386 -12.01 8.08 -1.41
N SER A 387 -10.76 7.63 -1.19
CA SER A 387 -9.65 7.84 -2.13
C SER A 387 -9.93 7.16 -3.48
N LEU A 388 -10.49 5.95 -3.46
CA LEU A 388 -10.82 5.22 -4.68
C LEU A 388 -11.96 5.86 -5.47
N LYS A 389 -13.02 6.31 -4.80
CA LYS A 389 -14.15 6.97 -5.47
C LYS A 389 -13.72 8.27 -6.15
N ALA A 390 -12.75 8.99 -5.57
CA ALA A 390 -12.16 10.14 -6.25
C ALA A 390 -11.47 9.72 -7.56
N ALA A 391 -10.71 8.62 -7.54
CA ALA A 391 -10.02 8.13 -8.73
C ALA A 391 -10.98 7.56 -9.81
N ILE A 392 -11.99 6.80 -9.39
CA ILE A 392 -13.04 6.28 -10.28
C ILE A 392 -13.82 7.44 -10.90
N SER A 393 -14.19 8.44 -10.11
CA SER A 393 -14.93 9.62 -10.59
C SER A 393 -14.19 10.33 -11.72
N THR A 394 -12.88 10.57 -11.54
CA THR A 394 -12.05 11.16 -12.59
C THR A 394 -12.00 10.28 -13.83
N TYR A 395 -11.83 8.98 -13.67
CA TYR A 395 -11.75 8.05 -14.80
C TYR A 395 -13.08 7.94 -15.58
N GLU A 396 -14.21 7.90 -14.89
CA GLU A 396 -15.54 7.89 -15.53
C GLU A 396 -15.84 9.20 -16.26
N LEU A 397 -15.46 10.35 -15.69
CA LEU A 397 -15.59 11.65 -16.38
C LEU A 397 -14.69 11.73 -17.62
N GLN A 398 -13.59 10.99 -17.64
CA GLN A 398 -12.72 10.81 -18.81
C GLN A 398 -13.28 9.79 -19.82
N GLY A 399 -14.38 9.10 -19.51
CA GLY A 399 -15.04 8.14 -20.40
C GLY A 399 -14.69 6.67 -20.14
N GLY A 400 -13.89 6.38 -19.11
CA GLY A 400 -13.61 5.03 -18.65
C GLY A 400 -14.73 4.48 -17.79
N THR A 401 -14.59 3.22 -17.36
CA THR A 401 -15.52 2.61 -16.40
C THR A 401 -14.73 1.82 -15.36
N ALA A 402 -15.19 1.82 -14.11
CA ALA A 402 -14.51 1.07 -13.05
C ALA A 402 -15.49 0.60 -11.97
N ASN A 403 -15.12 -0.47 -11.27
CA ASN A 403 -15.84 -0.97 -10.10
C ASN A 403 -14.89 -1.28 -8.94
N ILE A 404 -15.42 -1.32 -7.72
CA ILE A 404 -14.69 -1.77 -6.53
C ILE A 404 -15.14 -3.19 -6.22
N PHE A 405 -14.17 -4.10 -6.11
CA PHE A 405 -14.39 -5.49 -5.73
C PHE A 405 -13.64 -5.83 -4.45
N VAL A 406 -14.37 -5.94 -3.34
CA VAL A 406 -13.81 -6.27 -2.03
C VAL A 406 -13.85 -7.77 -1.78
N ASN A 407 -12.70 -8.36 -1.49
CA ASN A 407 -12.62 -9.75 -1.04
C ASN A 407 -12.62 -9.73 0.49
N ASP A 408 -13.79 -9.69 1.13
CA ASP A 408 -13.92 -9.53 2.58
C ASP A 408 -13.90 -10.88 3.29
N ASP A 409 -12.72 -11.30 3.74
CA ASP A 409 -12.53 -12.54 4.50
C ASP A 409 -13.00 -12.45 5.96
N GLY A 410 -13.33 -11.23 6.41
CA GLY A 410 -13.73 -10.87 7.76
C GLY A 410 -15.22 -10.86 8.01
N MET A 411 -16.03 -10.59 6.97
CA MET A 411 -17.46 -10.33 7.12
C MET A 411 -18.20 -11.37 7.96
N GLN A 412 -17.95 -12.66 7.71
CA GLN A 412 -18.58 -13.77 8.45
C GLN A 412 -17.94 -14.04 9.84
N LEU A 413 -16.87 -13.34 10.19
CA LEU A 413 -16.19 -13.43 11.50
C LEU A 413 -16.59 -12.30 12.45
N LEU A 414 -17.15 -11.22 11.92
CA LEU A 414 -17.56 -10.06 12.70
C LEU A 414 -18.84 -10.36 13.48
N PRO A 415 -19.07 -9.67 14.60
CA PRO A 415 -20.39 -9.61 15.22
C PRO A 415 -21.45 -9.16 14.20
N GLU A 416 -22.68 -9.67 14.34
CA GLU A 416 -23.77 -9.40 13.39
C GLU A 416 -24.03 -7.90 13.16
N GLU A 417 -23.94 -7.08 14.21
CA GLU A 417 -24.09 -5.62 14.11
C GLU A 417 -22.98 -4.97 13.27
N GLU A 418 -21.73 -5.38 13.46
CA GLU A 418 -20.58 -4.86 12.70
C GLU A 418 -20.57 -5.36 11.25
N ALA A 419 -20.95 -6.63 11.04
CA ALA A 419 -21.11 -7.21 9.71
C ALA A 419 -22.22 -6.47 8.94
N GLN A 420 -23.36 -6.21 9.58
CA GLN A 420 -24.46 -5.47 8.95
C GLN A 420 -24.06 -4.03 8.65
N ALA A 421 -23.40 -3.33 9.56
CA ALA A 421 -22.89 -1.97 9.32
C ALA A 421 -21.92 -1.93 8.13
N ARG A 422 -21.09 -2.96 7.96
CA ARG A 422 -20.16 -3.09 6.83
C ARG A 422 -20.89 -3.39 5.52
N ARG A 423 -21.90 -4.26 5.52
CA ARG A 423 -22.76 -4.52 4.35
C ARG A 423 -23.51 -3.28 3.91
N ASP A 424 -24.14 -2.58 4.85
CA ASP A 424 -24.85 -1.32 4.58
C ASP A 424 -23.91 -0.28 3.97
N PHE A 425 -22.67 -0.20 4.46
CA PHE A 425 -21.64 0.68 3.89
C PHE A 425 -21.25 0.26 2.45
N TYR A 426 -21.03 -1.03 2.18
CA TYR A 426 -20.71 -1.52 0.83
C TYR A 426 -21.85 -1.26 -0.16
N GLU A 427 -23.09 -1.51 0.25
CA GLU A 427 -24.28 -1.23 -0.55
C GLU A 427 -24.43 0.27 -0.84
N GLU A 428 -24.28 1.14 0.18
CA GLU A 428 -24.36 2.60 0.02
C GLU A 428 -23.31 3.14 -0.96
N HIS A 429 -22.15 2.48 -1.05
CA HIS A 429 -21.07 2.89 -1.94
C HIS A 429 -21.02 2.10 -3.26
N SER A 430 -22.04 1.27 -3.56
CA SER A 430 -22.12 0.42 -4.76
C SER A 430 -20.89 -0.49 -4.95
N ILE A 431 -20.40 -1.06 -3.84
CA ILE A 431 -19.23 -1.93 -3.79
C ILE A 431 -19.66 -3.38 -3.98
N GLY A 432 -19.05 -4.09 -4.93
CA GLY A 432 -19.18 -5.54 -5.02
C GLY A 432 -18.29 -6.21 -3.99
N TRP A 433 -18.80 -7.23 -3.30
CA TRP A 433 -18.00 -7.96 -2.31
C TRP A 433 -18.32 -9.46 -2.27
N VAL A 434 -17.33 -10.25 -1.88
CA VAL A 434 -17.48 -11.69 -1.60
C VAL A 434 -16.82 -11.98 -0.25
N ALA A 435 -17.54 -12.73 0.60
CA ALA A 435 -17.04 -13.29 1.83
C ALA A 435 -17.18 -14.81 1.84
N ARG A 436 -16.12 -15.47 2.30
CA ARG A 436 -16.04 -16.94 2.38
C ARG A 436 -16.23 -17.45 3.82
N PRO A 437 -16.57 -18.74 4.00
CA PRO A 437 -16.81 -19.31 5.32
C PRO A 437 -15.66 -19.14 6.29
N LYS A 438 -15.99 -19.17 7.59
CA LYS A 438 -15.01 -19.26 8.67
C LYS A 438 -14.12 -20.48 8.50
N HIS A 439 -12.85 -20.36 8.89
CA HIS A 439 -11.95 -21.51 8.96
C HIS A 439 -12.42 -22.46 10.08
N ASN A 440 -13.07 -23.55 9.70
CA ASN A 440 -13.60 -24.58 10.59
C ASN A 440 -13.32 -25.99 10.01
N PRO A 441 -12.12 -26.56 10.23
CA PRO A 441 -11.76 -27.87 9.70
C PRO A 441 -12.51 -29.04 10.37
N LYS A 442 -13.04 -28.83 11.58
CA LYS A 442 -13.76 -29.83 12.38
C LYS A 442 -15.01 -29.18 12.99
N PRO A 443 -16.06 -29.00 12.19
CA PRO A 443 -17.31 -28.44 12.68
C PRO A 443 -17.98 -29.37 13.69
N ASP A 444 -18.57 -28.79 14.73
CA ASP A 444 -19.48 -29.49 15.63
C ASP A 444 -20.91 -29.37 15.06
N GLY A 445 -21.57 -30.48 14.77
CA GLY A 445 -22.96 -30.49 14.26
C GLY A 445 -23.10 -30.62 12.73
N GLU A 446 -24.09 -29.93 12.15
CA GLU A 446 -24.44 -29.99 10.71
C GLU A 446 -23.62 -29.03 9.82
N GLU A 447 -22.72 -28.23 10.40
CA GLU A 447 -21.85 -27.35 9.62
C GLU A 447 -20.88 -28.15 8.73
N LYS A 448 -20.66 -27.70 7.49
CA LYS A 448 -19.67 -28.30 6.59
C LYS A 448 -18.27 -27.84 6.94
N ALA A 449 -17.32 -28.76 6.93
CA ALA A 449 -15.91 -28.43 7.19
C ALA A 449 -15.39 -27.49 6.10
N PHE A 450 -14.74 -26.40 6.50
CA PHE A 450 -14.12 -25.46 5.58
C PHE A 450 -12.72 -25.08 6.02
N VAL A 451 -11.75 -25.29 5.13
CA VAL A 451 -10.34 -25.01 5.39
C VAL A 451 -9.92 -23.82 4.54
N ARG A 452 -9.79 -22.64 5.16
CA ARG A 452 -9.07 -21.52 4.54
C ARG A 452 -7.60 -21.91 4.33
N LYS A 453 -7.23 -22.23 3.08
CA LYS A 453 -5.89 -22.65 2.68
C LYS A 453 -4.86 -21.52 2.73
N GLY A 454 -3.59 -21.89 2.78
CA GLY A 454 -2.45 -20.99 2.86
C GLY A 454 -2.22 -20.41 4.25
N LYS A 455 -0.96 -20.09 4.54
CA LYS A 455 -0.55 -19.61 5.87
C LYS A 455 -1.07 -18.21 6.16
N PHE A 456 -1.04 -17.33 5.16
CA PHE A 456 -1.50 -15.94 5.27
C PHE A 456 -2.95 -15.73 4.83
N LYS A 457 -3.55 -16.71 4.15
CA LYS A 457 -4.97 -16.73 3.73
C LYS A 457 -5.41 -15.61 2.77
N LYS A 458 -4.59 -14.58 2.48
CA LYS A 458 -4.85 -13.51 1.49
C LYS A 458 -5.00 -14.09 0.08
N ALA A 459 -4.04 -14.88 -0.39
CA ALA A 459 -4.09 -15.55 -1.70
C ALA A 459 -5.37 -16.38 -1.89
N SER A 460 -5.69 -17.23 -0.91
CA SER A 460 -6.89 -18.08 -0.98
C SER A 460 -8.19 -17.29 -0.84
N ASN A 461 -8.17 -16.11 -0.20
CA ASN A 461 -9.32 -15.21 -0.16
C ASN A 461 -9.59 -14.63 -1.54
N MET A 462 -8.55 -14.08 -2.18
CA MET A 462 -8.66 -13.55 -3.54
C MET A 462 -9.08 -14.63 -4.53
N ASN A 463 -8.50 -15.83 -4.47
CA ASN A 463 -8.92 -16.94 -5.34
C ASN A 463 -10.37 -17.35 -5.12
N TYR A 464 -10.85 -17.42 -3.86
CA TYR A 464 -12.24 -17.76 -3.59
C TYR A 464 -13.19 -16.73 -4.20
N ALA A 465 -12.88 -15.46 -4.03
CA ALA A 465 -13.69 -14.38 -4.57
C ALA A 465 -13.68 -14.36 -6.11
N LEU A 466 -12.51 -14.55 -6.73
CA LEU A 466 -12.37 -14.68 -8.19
C LEU A 466 -13.08 -15.94 -8.72
N MET A 467 -13.07 -17.05 -7.98
CA MET A 467 -13.83 -18.26 -8.33
C MET A 467 -15.33 -17.98 -8.38
N VAL A 468 -15.89 -17.28 -7.37
CA VAL A 468 -17.31 -16.89 -7.37
C VAL A 468 -17.62 -15.96 -8.55
N SER A 469 -16.74 -14.98 -8.81
CA SER A 469 -16.86 -14.08 -9.98
C SER A 469 -16.87 -14.85 -11.30
N ASN A 470 -15.92 -15.76 -11.51
CA ASN A 470 -15.82 -16.58 -12.73
C ASN A 470 -17.06 -17.47 -12.92
N LYS A 471 -17.59 -18.08 -11.85
CA LYS A 471 -18.85 -18.86 -11.93
C LYS A 471 -20.04 -17.99 -12.38
N VAL A 472 -20.08 -16.72 -11.97
CA VAL A 472 -21.10 -15.78 -12.44
C VAL A 472 -20.90 -15.46 -13.91
N GLU A 473 -19.66 -15.21 -14.37
CA GLU A 473 -19.35 -14.98 -15.79
C GLU A 473 -19.67 -16.20 -16.66
N GLU A 474 -19.37 -17.41 -16.20
CA GLU A 474 -19.72 -18.67 -16.90
C GLU A 474 -21.23 -18.76 -17.16
N LYS A 475 -22.06 -18.37 -16.18
CA LYS A 475 -23.52 -18.34 -16.35
C LYS A 475 -23.99 -17.20 -17.24
N LEU A 476 -23.40 -16.01 -17.09
CA LEU A 476 -23.69 -14.85 -17.94
C LEU A 476 -23.34 -15.09 -19.41
N ALA A 477 -22.31 -15.90 -19.69
CA ALA A 477 -21.94 -16.30 -21.03
C ALA A 477 -23.02 -17.16 -21.71
N LEU A 478 -23.87 -17.85 -20.93
CA LEU A 478 -25.00 -18.65 -21.44
C LEU A 478 -26.28 -17.83 -21.67
N VAL A 479 -26.30 -16.53 -21.30
CA VAL A 479 -27.47 -15.67 -21.48
C VAL A 479 -27.53 -15.16 -22.91
N GLU A 480 -28.59 -15.51 -23.64
CA GLU A 480 -28.86 -15.01 -24.99
C GLU A 480 -29.30 -13.54 -24.95
N ARG A 481 -28.50 -12.67 -25.58
CA ARG A 481 -28.76 -11.23 -25.67
C ARG A 481 -29.53 -10.90 -26.94
N SER A 482 -30.75 -10.39 -26.80
CA SER A 482 -31.60 -10.00 -27.94
C SER A 482 -31.19 -8.66 -28.57
N VAL A 483 -31.71 -8.32 -29.74
CA VAL A 483 -31.45 -7.01 -30.40
C VAL A 483 -31.96 -5.82 -29.57
N MET A 484 -32.99 -6.02 -28.74
CA MET A 484 -33.54 -4.99 -27.86
C MET A 484 -32.95 -5.07 -26.43
N TRP A 485 -31.85 -5.81 -26.26
CA TRP A 485 -31.21 -5.97 -24.95
C TRP A 485 -30.67 -4.64 -24.46
N ASN A 486 -31.11 -4.25 -23.27
CA ASN A 486 -30.68 -3.02 -22.63
C ASN A 486 -29.94 -3.33 -21.33
N GLN A 487 -29.44 -2.27 -20.68
CA GLN A 487 -28.69 -2.39 -19.44
C GLN A 487 -29.51 -2.99 -18.29
N GLU A 488 -30.83 -2.79 -18.24
CA GLU A 488 -31.69 -3.41 -17.22
C GLU A 488 -31.81 -4.92 -17.41
N ASN A 489 -31.86 -5.39 -18.66
CA ASN A 489 -31.80 -6.81 -18.94
C ASN A 489 -30.45 -7.39 -18.50
N GLU A 490 -29.35 -6.66 -18.71
CA GLU A 490 -28.02 -7.07 -18.25
C GLU A 490 -27.95 -7.14 -16.71
N TYR A 491 -28.48 -6.14 -15.98
CA TYR A 491 -28.53 -6.16 -14.52
C TYR A 491 -29.42 -7.29 -13.98
N ALA A 492 -30.61 -7.48 -14.55
CA ALA A 492 -31.51 -8.57 -14.15
C ALA A 492 -30.90 -9.95 -14.45
N ALA A 493 -30.18 -10.09 -15.57
CA ALA A 493 -29.45 -11.31 -15.89
C ALA A 493 -28.31 -11.56 -14.90
N TYR A 494 -27.56 -10.50 -14.53
CA TYR A 494 -26.52 -10.56 -13.52
C TYR A 494 -27.06 -10.99 -12.16
N ASP A 495 -28.09 -10.32 -11.64
CA ASP A 495 -28.69 -10.63 -10.34
C ASP A 495 -29.21 -12.07 -10.28
N ARG A 496 -29.83 -12.53 -11.37
CA ARG A 496 -30.26 -13.93 -11.50
C ARG A 496 -29.06 -14.89 -11.47
N CYS A 497 -28.01 -14.64 -12.24
CA CYS A 497 -26.84 -15.50 -12.28
C CYS A 497 -26.13 -15.55 -10.93
N LEU A 498 -25.97 -14.40 -10.26
CA LEU A 498 -25.39 -14.31 -8.92
C LEU A 498 -26.22 -15.10 -7.91
N ALA A 499 -27.55 -14.93 -7.89
CA ALA A 499 -28.44 -15.67 -7.01
C ALA A 499 -28.34 -17.19 -7.22
N GLU A 500 -28.26 -17.64 -8.48
CA GLU A 500 -28.10 -19.07 -8.77
C GLU A 500 -26.72 -19.61 -8.36
N VAL A 501 -25.64 -18.83 -8.48
CA VAL A 501 -24.30 -19.23 -7.99
C VAL A 501 -24.31 -19.34 -6.47
N LEU A 502 -24.91 -18.37 -5.77
CA LEU A 502 -25.02 -18.39 -4.31
C LEU A 502 -25.90 -19.54 -3.80
N ALA A 503 -26.98 -19.88 -4.50
CA ALA A 503 -27.78 -21.06 -4.22
C ALA A 503 -26.96 -22.35 -4.38
N GLY A 504 -26.11 -22.44 -5.42
CA GLY A 504 -25.20 -23.55 -5.64
C GLY A 504 -24.08 -23.67 -4.60
N GLU A 505 -23.69 -22.56 -3.95
CA GLU A 505 -22.74 -22.55 -2.84
C GLU A 505 -23.37 -22.98 -1.50
N GLU A 506 -24.67 -23.29 -1.48
CA GLU A 506 -25.43 -23.76 -0.31
C GLU A 506 -25.26 -22.85 0.91
N GLY A 507 -25.25 -21.52 0.69
CA GLY A 507 -25.13 -20.51 1.74
C GLY A 507 -23.73 -20.32 2.32
N ARG A 508 -22.70 -21.00 1.77
CA ARG A 508 -21.30 -20.86 2.22
C ARG A 508 -20.69 -19.51 1.83
N ALA A 509 -20.87 -19.11 0.57
CA ALA A 509 -20.44 -17.82 0.07
C ALA A 509 -21.50 -16.76 0.40
N TRP A 510 -21.08 -15.61 0.91
CA TRP A 510 -21.89 -14.40 0.94
C TRP A 510 -21.35 -13.46 -0.12
N ALA A 511 -22.19 -12.93 -1.00
CA ALA A 511 -21.75 -11.95 -1.99
C ALA A 511 -22.92 -11.05 -2.40
N GLU A 512 -22.63 -9.78 -2.63
CA GLU A 512 -23.58 -8.79 -3.11
C GLU A 512 -22.86 -7.74 -3.97
N GLY A 513 -23.62 -6.95 -4.74
CA GLY A 513 -23.08 -5.92 -5.64
C GLY A 513 -22.43 -6.49 -6.90
N ASN A 514 -21.69 -5.65 -7.64
CA ASN A 514 -21.03 -6.02 -8.90
C ASN A 514 -19.63 -6.62 -8.63
N ILE A 515 -19.52 -7.95 -8.69
CA ILE A 515 -18.27 -8.70 -8.47
C ILE A 515 -17.55 -9.07 -9.76
N ARG A 516 -17.97 -8.54 -10.91
CA ARG A 516 -17.34 -8.79 -12.21
C ARG A 516 -15.95 -8.16 -12.26
N VAL A 517 -15.07 -8.77 -13.07
CA VAL A 517 -13.69 -8.31 -13.27
C VAL A 517 -13.53 -7.82 -14.70
N GLY A 518 -13.00 -6.60 -14.87
CA GLY A 518 -12.73 -5.98 -16.17
C GLY A 518 -11.43 -6.41 -16.82
N ASP A 519 -10.97 -5.58 -17.76
CA ASP A 519 -9.74 -5.81 -18.53
C ASP A 519 -8.48 -5.72 -17.63
N TYR A 520 -8.52 -4.81 -16.66
CA TYR A 520 -7.43 -4.54 -15.74
C TYR A 520 -7.88 -4.61 -14.29
N ILE A 521 -6.98 -5.05 -13.42
CA ILE A 521 -7.17 -5.06 -11.97
C ILE A 521 -6.21 -4.06 -11.33
N LEU A 522 -6.73 -3.05 -10.63
CA LEU A 522 -5.94 -2.29 -9.67
C LEU A 522 -5.97 -3.05 -8.33
N LEU A 523 -4.87 -3.72 -8.00
CA LEU A 523 -4.72 -4.43 -6.73
C LEU A 523 -4.17 -3.48 -5.67
N ILE A 524 -4.90 -3.33 -4.57
CA ILE A 524 -4.53 -2.47 -3.43
C ILE A 524 -4.67 -3.22 -2.11
N ASP A 525 -3.99 -2.74 -1.08
CA ASP A 525 -4.29 -3.14 0.30
C ASP A 525 -5.36 -2.21 0.90
N SER A 526 -6.06 -2.67 1.94
CA SER A 526 -7.18 -1.95 2.55
C SER A 526 -6.82 -0.62 3.22
N ASP A 527 -5.53 -0.34 3.46
CA ASP A 527 -5.00 0.91 4.01
C ASP A 527 -4.29 1.80 2.97
N THR A 528 -4.56 1.56 1.68
CA THR A 528 -3.94 2.30 0.57
C THR A 528 -4.60 3.65 0.33
N ARG A 529 -3.84 4.65 -0.13
CA ARG A 529 -4.36 5.82 -0.85
C ARG A 529 -3.82 5.84 -2.28
N VAL A 530 -4.65 6.25 -3.22
CA VAL A 530 -4.31 6.28 -4.65
C VAL A 530 -4.37 7.72 -5.19
N PRO A 531 -3.56 8.06 -6.21
CA PRO A 531 -3.71 9.34 -6.91
C PRO A 531 -5.07 9.43 -7.59
N VAL A 532 -5.62 10.65 -7.66
CA VAL A 532 -6.96 10.90 -8.25
C VAL A 532 -7.01 10.59 -9.75
N ASP A 533 -5.93 10.78 -10.49
CA ASP A 533 -5.94 10.63 -11.95
C ASP A 533 -5.04 9.48 -12.43
N CYS A 534 -4.94 8.40 -11.62
CA CYS A 534 -4.02 7.30 -11.91
C CYS A 534 -4.57 6.27 -12.91
N LEU A 535 -5.89 6.12 -13.02
CA LEU A 535 -6.51 5.03 -13.79
C LEU A 535 -6.33 5.22 -15.30
N LEU A 536 -6.46 6.45 -15.81
CA LEU A 536 -6.24 6.72 -17.22
C LEU A 536 -4.77 6.60 -17.61
N ASP A 537 -3.86 7.08 -16.76
CA ASP A 537 -2.42 6.90 -17.00
C ASP A 537 -2.05 5.41 -17.00
N ALA A 538 -2.59 4.63 -16.05
CA ALA A 538 -2.43 3.18 -16.02
C ALA A 538 -2.96 2.49 -17.27
N ALA A 539 -4.21 2.78 -17.64
CA ALA A 539 -4.87 2.20 -18.82
C ALA A 539 -4.08 2.55 -20.09
N SER A 540 -3.63 3.80 -20.23
CA SER A 540 -2.82 4.24 -21.36
C SER A 540 -1.49 3.48 -21.45
N GLU A 541 -0.79 3.31 -20.33
CA GLU A 541 0.47 2.55 -20.27
C GLU A 541 0.26 1.09 -20.67
N MET A 542 -0.84 0.47 -20.20
CA MET A 542 -1.14 -0.93 -20.46
C MET A 542 -1.59 -1.16 -21.91
N GLU A 543 -2.45 -0.30 -22.48
CA GLU A 543 -2.87 -0.39 -23.89
C GLU A 543 -1.70 -0.17 -24.85
N GLN A 544 -0.83 0.80 -24.56
CA GLN A 544 0.36 1.07 -25.36
C GLN A 544 1.49 0.07 -25.12
N SER A 545 1.36 -0.87 -24.19
CA SER A 545 2.38 -1.90 -23.93
C SER A 545 1.73 -3.25 -23.64
N PRO A 546 1.29 -3.97 -24.69
CA PRO A 546 0.62 -5.27 -24.55
C PRO A 546 1.48 -6.34 -23.87
N ASP A 547 2.81 -6.19 -23.90
CA ASP A 547 3.76 -7.10 -23.26
C ASP A 547 3.84 -6.93 -21.73
N VAL A 548 3.26 -5.85 -21.18
CA VAL A 548 3.21 -5.61 -19.74
C VAL A 548 2.06 -6.41 -19.13
N GLY A 549 2.42 -7.33 -18.23
CA GLY A 549 1.47 -8.08 -17.41
C GLY A 549 1.15 -7.40 -16.09
N ILE A 550 2.14 -6.71 -15.49
CA ILE A 550 2.00 -5.97 -14.24
C ILE A 550 2.71 -4.62 -14.35
N LEU A 551 2.01 -3.55 -13.97
CA LEU A 551 2.55 -2.22 -13.75
C LEU A 551 2.55 -1.93 -12.23
N GLN A 552 3.71 -2.05 -11.60
CA GLN A 552 3.93 -1.77 -10.17
C GLN A 552 4.24 -0.29 -9.97
N TYR A 553 3.53 0.38 -9.08
CA TYR A 553 3.85 1.76 -8.72
C TYR A 553 4.81 1.85 -7.55
N THR A 554 5.57 2.94 -7.52
CA THR A 554 6.25 3.38 -6.30
C THR A 554 5.21 3.85 -5.28
N SER A 555 5.43 3.55 -4.00
CA SER A 555 4.53 3.95 -2.91
C SER A 555 5.25 4.91 -1.96
N GLY A 556 4.58 6.02 -1.63
CA GLY A 556 4.91 6.83 -0.48
C GLY A 556 4.37 6.22 0.81
N VAL A 557 4.74 6.79 1.95
CA VAL A 557 4.29 6.32 3.26
C VAL A 557 3.15 7.19 3.79
N MET A 558 2.08 6.55 4.24
CA MET A 558 1.00 7.14 5.03
C MET A 558 1.26 6.82 6.50
N GLN A 559 1.67 7.83 7.27
CA GLN A 559 1.88 7.68 8.70
C GLN A 559 0.54 7.77 9.45
N VAL A 560 0.35 6.87 10.40
CA VAL A 560 -0.82 6.82 11.30
C VAL A 560 -0.49 7.49 12.63
N THR A 561 0.77 7.40 13.09
CA THR A 561 1.26 8.04 14.32
C THR A 561 2.54 8.84 14.07
N ASP A 562 3.00 9.53 15.12
CA ASP A 562 4.27 10.24 15.15
C ASP A 562 5.34 9.54 16.02
N SER A 563 5.20 8.23 16.26
CA SER A 563 6.17 7.48 17.08
C SER A 563 7.57 7.45 16.46
N PHE A 564 8.63 7.37 17.28
CA PHE A 564 9.99 7.33 16.75
C PHE A 564 10.24 6.07 15.89
N PHE A 565 9.59 4.95 16.23
CA PHE A 565 9.72 3.70 15.50
C PHE A 565 9.06 3.81 14.12
N GLU A 566 7.81 4.29 14.07
CA GLU A 566 7.12 4.50 12.79
C GLU A 566 7.90 5.46 11.89
N ASN A 567 8.39 6.58 12.44
CA ASN A 567 9.26 7.50 11.68
C ASN A 567 10.55 6.82 11.15
N GLY A 568 11.13 5.90 11.93
CA GLY A 568 12.29 5.11 11.50
C GLY A 568 11.95 4.12 10.39
N VAL A 569 10.81 3.44 10.48
CA VAL A 569 10.31 2.52 9.45
C VAL A 569 9.88 3.30 8.19
N THR A 570 9.33 4.51 8.32
CA THR A 570 9.08 5.42 7.20
C THR A 570 10.36 5.74 6.44
N PHE A 571 11.43 6.10 7.15
CA PHE A 571 12.74 6.32 6.53
C PHE A 571 13.26 5.06 5.83
N PHE A 572 13.15 3.90 6.47
CA PHE A 572 13.57 2.62 5.91
C PHE A 572 12.78 2.26 4.64
N THR A 573 11.46 2.45 4.65
CA THR A 573 10.59 2.18 3.50
C THR A 573 10.95 3.08 2.32
N ASN A 574 11.14 4.39 2.56
CA ASN A 574 11.59 5.32 1.53
C ASN A 574 12.98 4.99 0.97
N LEU A 575 13.89 4.48 1.81
CA LEU A 575 15.19 3.95 1.36
C LEU A 575 15.01 2.77 0.40
N ILE A 576 14.13 1.81 0.73
CA ILE A 576 13.86 0.64 -0.11
C ILE A 576 13.27 1.06 -1.46
N TYR A 577 12.23 1.91 -1.50
CA TYR A 577 11.68 2.38 -2.79
C TYR A 577 12.69 3.20 -3.60
N THR A 578 13.56 3.98 -2.95
CA THR A 578 14.66 4.67 -3.65
C THR A 578 15.60 3.66 -4.32
N ALA A 579 15.93 2.57 -3.63
CA ALA A 579 16.79 1.51 -4.16
C ALA A 579 16.12 0.72 -5.29
N ILE A 580 14.83 0.38 -5.16
CA ILE A 580 14.04 -0.27 -6.22
C ILE A 580 14.00 0.64 -7.45
N ARG A 581 13.62 1.90 -7.29
CA ARG A 581 13.56 2.88 -8.38
C ARG A 581 14.91 2.99 -9.10
N TYR A 582 16.02 3.08 -8.35
CA TYR A 582 17.37 3.13 -8.92
C TYR A 582 17.75 1.87 -9.69
N THR A 583 17.50 0.69 -9.14
CA THR A 583 17.89 -0.59 -9.75
C THR A 583 17.07 -0.90 -11.01
N VAL A 584 15.75 -0.68 -10.96
CA VAL A 584 14.86 -0.90 -12.11
C VAL A 584 15.10 0.13 -13.21
N ALA A 585 15.34 1.40 -12.87
CA ALA A 585 15.74 2.42 -13.84
C ALA A 585 17.08 2.12 -14.53
N ASN A 586 17.96 1.34 -13.90
CA ASN A 586 19.19 0.86 -14.54
C ASN A 586 18.97 -0.33 -15.48
N GLY A 587 17.73 -0.80 -15.61
CA GLY A 587 17.34 -1.89 -16.49
C GLY A 587 17.24 -3.24 -15.79
N ASP A 588 17.14 -3.31 -14.45
CA ASP A 588 16.72 -4.56 -13.80
C ASP A 588 15.20 -4.81 -13.94
N VAL A 589 14.72 -5.99 -13.57
CA VAL A 589 13.28 -6.29 -13.56
C VAL A 589 12.64 -5.69 -12.32
N SER A 590 11.40 -5.17 -12.47
CA SER A 590 10.63 -4.66 -11.34
C SER A 590 10.21 -5.78 -10.39
N PRO A 591 10.33 -5.59 -9.07
CA PRO A 591 9.62 -6.44 -8.12
C PRO A 591 8.11 -6.20 -8.24
N PHE A 592 7.33 -7.19 -7.81
CA PHE A 592 5.90 -7.05 -7.54
C PHE A 592 5.70 -7.26 -6.04
N VAL A 593 5.15 -6.26 -5.36
CA VAL A 593 5.04 -6.22 -3.89
C VAL A 593 3.62 -6.52 -3.38
N GLY A 594 2.74 -7.00 -4.26
CA GLY A 594 1.41 -7.50 -3.89
C GLY A 594 0.31 -6.44 -3.71
N HIS A 595 0.60 -5.16 -4.01
CA HIS A 595 -0.35 -4.04 -3.97
C HIS A 595 0.19 -2.81 -4.75
N ASN A 596 -0.63 -1.77 -4.90
CA ASN A 596 -0.32 -0.57 -5.69
C ASN A 596 0.14 -0.91 -7.10
N ALA A 597 -0.55 -1.86 -7.72
CA ALA A 597 -0.18 -2.38 -9.02
C ALA A 597 -1.41 -2.59 -9.90
N ILE A 598 -1.22 -2.39 -11.20
CA ILE A 598 -2.21 -2.69 -12.22
C ILE A 598 -1.82 -4.00 -12.88
N LEU A 599 -2.74 -4.97 -12.88
CA LEU A 599 -2.56 -6.28 -13.47
C LEU A 599 -3.43 -6.40 -14.70
N ARG A 600 -2.88 -6.94 -15.78
CA ARG A 600 -3.67 -7.34 -16.96
C ARG A 600 -4.40 -8.63 -16.65
N TRP A 601 -5.73 -8.60 -16.65
CA TRP A 601 -6.52 -9.77 -16.24
C TRP A 601 -6.25 -10.99 -17.13
N THR A 602 -6.18 -10.79 -18.45
CA THR A 602 -5.85 -11.86 -19.40
C THR A 602 -4.46 -12.47 -19.19
N ALA A 603 -3.47 -11.68 -18.76
CA ALA A 603 -2.14 -12.20 -18.43
C ALA A 603 -2.18 -13.06 -17.16
N VAL A 604 -2.92 -12.62 -16.14
CA VAL A 604 -3.14 -13.37 -14.89
C VAL A 604 -3.84 -14.70 -15.17
N GLN A 605 -4.87 -14.71 -16.03
CA GLN A 605 -5.57 -15.92 -16.45
C GLN A 605 -4.66 -16.90 -17.21
N THR A 606 -3.73 -16.41 -18.02
CA THR A 606 -2.80 -17.26 -18.78
C THR A 606 -1.89 -18.11 -17.88
N VAL A 607 -1.62 -17.64 -16.66
CA VAL A 607 -0.78 -18.35 -15.68
C VAL A 607 -1.57 -19.04 -14.58
N ALA A 608 -2.89 -19.13 -14.73
CA ALA A 608 -3.76 -19.83 -13.80
C ALA A 608 -3.43 -21.32 -13.72
N TYR A 609 -3.78 -21.94 -12.59
CA TYR A 609 -3.54 -23.36 -12.35
C TYR A 609 -4.71 -23.97 -11.58
N THR A 610 -4.87 -25.29 -11.66
CA THR A 610 -5.86 -26.04 -10.88
C THR A 610 -5.12 -26.99 -9.95
N ASP A 611 -5.55 -27.06 -8.70
CA ASP A 611 -5.01 -28.01 -7.71
C ASP A 611 -6.07 -29.05 -7.31
N GLU A 612 -5.85 -29.73 -6.18
CA GLU A 612 -6.74 -30.77 -5.65
C GLU A 612 -8.17 -30.29 -5.36
N ASP A 613 -8.40 -28.97 -5.21
CA ASP A 613 -9.75 -28.44 -4.96
C ASP A 613 -10.62 -28.37 -6.22
N GLY A 614 -10.05 -28.63 -7.41
CA GLY A 614 -10.81 -28.76 -8.65
C GLY A 614 -11.37 -27.46 -9.21
N TYR A 615 -10.88 -26.29 -8.78
CA TYR A 615 -11.21 -25.00 -9.38
C TYR A 615 -9.96 -24.21 -9.79
N GLU A 616 -10.13 -23.28 -10.72
CA GLU A 616 -9.08 -22.44 -11.25
C GLU A 616 -8.58 -21.43 -10.21
N LYS A 617 -7.26 -21.36 -10.02
CA LYS A 617 -6.58 -20.48 -9.07
C LYS A 617 -5.58 -19.61 -9.80
N PHE A 618 -5.50 -18.36 -9.36
CA PHE A 618 -4.61 -17.35 -9.92
C PHE A 618 -3.43 -17.10 -8.98
N TRP A 619 -3.72 -16.95 -7.69
CA TRP A 619 -2.76 -16.72 -6.64
C TRP A 619 -2.29 -18.03 -6.03
N SER A 620 -0.99 -18.17 -5.76
CA SER A 620 -0.50 -19.38 -5.11
C SER A 620 -0.96 -19.44 -3.64
N GLU A 621 -1.77 -20.44 -3.30
CA GLU A 621 -2.21 -20.66 -1.91
C GLU A 621 -1.19 -21.45 -1.07
N SER A 622 -0.21 -22.09 -1.72
CA SER A 622 0.81 -22.91 -1.05
C SER A 622 1.99 -22.09 -0.55
N HIS A 623 2.16 -20.88 -1.08
CA HIS A 623 3.31 -20.01 -0.79
C HIS A 623 2.86 -18.83 0.10
N VAL A 624 3.69 -18.43 1.04
CA VAL A 624 3.62 -17.21 1.84
C VAL A 624 3.87 -15.96 1.00
N SER A 625 4.70 -16.06 -0.05
CA SER A 625 4.99 -14.96 -0.98
C SER A 625 4.23 -15.15 -2.31
N GLU A 626 2.91 -14.98 -2.28
CA GLU A 626 2.05 -15.19 -3.45
C GLU A 626 2.30 -14.19 -4.59
N ASP A 627 2.71 -12.98 -4.22
CA ASP A 627 3.09 -11.89 -5.12
C ASP A 627 4.35 -12.25 -5.91
N PHE A 628 5.37 -12.74 -5.23
CA PHE A 628 6.61 -13.13 -5.87
C PHE A 628 6.43 -14.36 -6.76
N ASP A 629 5.62 -15.33 -6.35
CA ASP A 629 5.21 -16.46 -7.20
C ASP A 629 4.50 -16.01 -8.50
N MET A 630 3.50 -15.12 -8.39
CA MET A 630 2.79 -14.57 -9.55
C MET A 630 3.75 -13.86 -10.52
N SER A 631 4.63 -13.03 -9.97
CA SER A 631 5.66 -12.31 -10.72
C SER A 631 6.56 -13.27 -11.50
N LEU A 632 7.05 -14.33 -10.86
CA LEU A 632 7.89 -15.33 -11.51
C LEU A 632 7.14 -16.08 -12.61
N ARG A 633 5.89 -16.50 -12.36
CA ARG A 633 5.07 -17.21 -13.37
C ARG A 633 4.82 -16.35 -14.61
N LEU A 634 4.49 -15.07 -14.43
CA LEU A 634 4.28 -14.15 -15.56
C LEU A 634 5.56 -13.91 -16.36
N GLN A 635 6.69 -13.68 -15.68
CA GLN A 635 7.98 -13.48 -16.34
C GLN A 635 8.48 -14.72 -17.08
N VAL A 636 8.24 -15.92 -16.53
CA VAL A 636 8.54 -17.20 -17.20
C VAL A 636 7.71 -17.35 -18.48
N ASN A 637 6.47 -16.83 -18.49
CA ASN A 637 5.60 -16.80 -19.67
C ASN A 637 5.86 -15.62 -20.63
N GLY A 638 6.91 -14.83 -20.38
CA GLY A 638 7.36 -13.77 -21.30
C GLY A 638 6.74 -12.39 -21.07
N TYR A 639 5.89 -12.22 -20.06
CA TYR A 639 5.36 -10.90 -19.69
C TYR A 639 6.42 -10.05 -19.00
N THR A 640 6.36 -8.74 -19.25
CA THR A 640 7.17 -7.73 -18.57
C THR A 640 6.45 -7.25 -17.31
N ILE A 641 7.20 -7.11 -16.20
CA ILE A 641 6.76 -6.35 -15.03
C ILE A 641 7.46 -5.00 -15.08
N ARG A 642 6.67 -3.93 -15.10
CA ARG A 642 7.14 -2.57 -15.27
C ARG A 642 6.94 -1.76 -13.99
N PHE A 643 7.91 -0.93 -13.65
CA PHE A 643 7.84 -0.04 -12.50
C PHE A 643 7.46 1.38 -12.92
N GLY A 644 6.29 1.86 -12.49
CA GLY A 644 5.79 3.21 -12.70
C GLY A 644 6.24 4.16 -11.58
N ALA A 645 7.14 5.09 -11.89
CA ALA A 645 7.63 6.10 -10.96
C ALA A 645 7.04 7.50 -11.20
N TYR A 646 6.33 7.71 -12.31
CA TYR A 646 5.77 9.01 -12.70
C TYR A 646 4.71 9.56 -11.74
N THR A 647 4.11 8.71 -10.89
CA THR A 647 3.16 9.13 -9.87
C THR A 647 3.80 9.72 -8.62
N GLY A 648 5.13 9.64 -8.48
CA GLY A 648 5.85 10.02 -7.25
C GLY A 648 5.21 9.36 -6.01
N ASP A 649 5.08 10.12 -4.92
CA ASP A 649 4.45 9.66 -3.67
C ASP A 649 2.91 9.69 -3.70
N GLY A 650 2.31 9.62 -4.90
CA GLY A 650 0.87 9.68 -5.08
C GLY A 650 0.14 8.45 -4.54
N PHE A 651 0.66 7.25 -4.84
CA PHE A 651 0.24 6.02 -4.13
C PHE A 651 0.86 6.04 -2.74
N LYS A 652 0.08 5.69 -1.71
CA LYS A 652 0.56 5.66 -0.32
C LYS A 652 0.13 4.40 0.41
N GLU A 653 1.00 3.92 1.29
CA GLU A 653 0.78 2.73 2.11
C GLU A 653 1.07 2.98 3.59
N GLY A 654 0.40 2.24 4.48
CA GLY A 654 0.71 2.22 5.91
C GLY A 654 1.99 1.43 6.19
N VAL A 655 2.77 1.89 7.17
CA VAL A 655 3.97 1.18 7.66
C VAL A 655 3.70 0.45 8.97
N SER A 656 4.62 -0.45 9.35
CA SER A 656 4.54 -1.18 10.62
C SER A 656 4.55 -0.22 11.81
N LEU A 657 3.55 -0.34 12.68
CA LEU A 657 3.40 0.49 13.87
C LEU A 657 4.25 -0.02 15.05
N THR A 658 4.57 -1.33 15.06
CA THR A 658 5.32 -1.97 16.14
C THR A 658 6.53 -2.76 15.62
N VAL A 659 7.53 -2.95 16.49
CA VAL A 659 8.70 -3.80 16.21
C VAL A 659 8.28 -5.23 15.89
N TYR A 660 7.19 -5.68 16.51
CA TYR A 660 6.67 -7.02 16.34
C TYR A 660 6.07 -7.24 14.96
N ASP A 661 5.37 -6.25 14.44
CA ASP A 661 4.82 -6.29 13.10
C ASP A 661 5.94 -6.31 12.06
N GLU A 662 6.96 -5.49 12.25
CA GLU A 662 8.11 -5.44 11.35
C GLU A 662 8.91 -6.76 11.40
N LEU A 663 9.16 -7.31 12.59
CA LEU A 663 9.77 -8.64 12.73
C LEU A 663 8.97 -9.74 12.03
N ASN A 664 7.66 -9.75 12.20
CA ASN A 664 6.78 -10.69 11.52
C ASN A 664 6.89 -10.54 9.98
N ARG A 665 7.07 -9.34 9.44
CA ARG A 665 7.31 -9.13 7.99
C ARG A 665 8.63 -9.78 7.54
N TRP A 666 9.72 -9.57 8.28
CA TRP A 666 11.03 -10.18 7.94
C TRP A 666 11.02 -11.71 8.03
N GLU A 667 10.36 -12.28 9.04
CA GLU A 667 10.16 -13.74 9.13
C GLU A 667 9.37 -14.28 7.94
N LYS A 668 8.29 -13.58 7.54
CA LYS A 668 7.50 -13.94 6.34
C LYS A 668 8.35 -13.92 5.08
N TYR A 669 9.12 -12.87 4.86
CA TYR A 669 9.97 -12.75 3.67
C TYR A 669 11.04 -13.84 3.63
N ALA A 670 11.68 -14.13 4.76
CA ALA A 670 12.67 -15.20 4.85
C ALA A 670 12.06 -16.58 4.59
N TYR A 671 10.90 -16.87 5.20
CA TYR A 671 10.16 -18.11 4.98
C TYR A 671 9.77 -18.24 3.50
N GLY A 672 9.15 -17.21 2.93
CA GLY A 672 8.68 -17.11 1.55
C GLY A 672 9.80 -17.30 0.52
N CYS A 673 10.95 -16.67 0.74
CA CYS A 673 12.10 -16.87 -0.13
C CYS A 673 12.66 -18.31 -0.03
N ASN A 674 12.62 -18.93 1.14
CA ASN A 674 13.11 -20.31 1.32
C ASN A 674 12.21 -21.33 0.63
N GLU A 675 10.88 -21.24 0.82
CA GLU A 675 9.91 -22.14 0.20
C GLU A 675 9.91 -22.06 -1.33
N LEU A 676 10.22 -20.89 -1.89
CA LEU A 676 10.32 -20.73 -3.35
C LEU A 676 11.54 -21.45 -3.89
N LEU A 677 12.65 -21.50 -3.15
CA LEU A 677 13.91 -22.08 -3.61
C LEU A 677 13.98 -23.57 -3.36
N PHE A 678 13.68 -23.98 -2.14
CA PHE A 678 13.97 -25.31 -1.65
C PHE A 678 12.71 -26.08 -1.29
N HIS A 679 12.76 -27.40 -1.46
CA HIS A 679 11.87 -28.29 -0.74
C HIS A 679 12.31 -28.40 0.74
N PRO A 680 11.41 -28.81 1.65
CA PRO A 680 11.80 -29.25 2.98
C PRO A 680 12.81 -30.41 2.95
N PHE A 681 13.67 -30.54 3.98
CA PHE A 681 14.77 -31.51 3.98
C PHE A 681 14.32 -32.96 3.76
N ARG A 682 13.15 -33.33 4.29
CA ARG A 682 12.56 -34.66 4.10
C ARG A 682 12.39 -35.03 2.63
N LEU A 683 12.10 -34.06 1.78
CA LEU A 683 11.86 -34.26 0.35
C LEU A 683 13.13 -34.23 -0.50
N TRP A 684 14.29 -33.84 0.05
CA TRP A 684 15.52 -33.71 -0.72
C TRP A 684 15.98 -35.03 -1.35
N VAL A 685 15.82 -36.14 -0.63
CA VAL A 685 16.23 -37.47 -1.12
C VAL A 685 15.33 -37.97 -2.25
N THR A 686 14.05 -37.58 -2.27
CA THR A 686 13.05 -38.12 -3.22
C THR A 686 12.79 -37.18 -4.40
N ARG A 687 12.82 -35.86 -4.19
CA ARG A 687 12.48 -34.83 -5.18
C ARG A 687 13.64 -33.90 -5.52
N GLY A 688 14.78 -34.05 -4.84
CA GLY A 688 15.88 -33.08 -4.91
C GLY A 688 15.64 -31.84 -4.05
N PRO A 689 16.69 -31.02 -3.85
CA PRO A 689 16.63 -29.87 -2.94
C PRO A 689 15.79 -28.72 -3.49
N PHE A 690 15.70 -28.53 -4.80
CA PHE A 690 15.10 -27.35 -5.43
C PHE A 690 13.66 -27.56 -5.88
N THR A 691 12.83 -26.51 -5.80
CA THR A 691 11.45 -26.55 -6.28
C THR A 691 11.35 -26.53 -7.82
N PRO A 692 10.25 -27.05 -8.40
CA PRO A 692 10.01 -26.97 -9.84
C PRO A 692 9.94 -25.53 -10.38
N LEU A 693 9.37 -24.59 -9.60
CA LEU A 693 9.29 -23.19 -9.98
C LEU A 693 10.68 -22.55 -10.05
N PHE A 694 11.54 -22.82 -9.07
CA PHE A 694 12.91 -22.33 -9.07
C PHE A 694 13.72 -22.87 -10.24
N LEU A 695 13.59 -24.16 -10.56
CA LEU A 695 14.24 -24.75 -11.73
C LEU A 695 13.75 -24.11 -13.04
N LYS A 696 12.43 -23.93 -13.20
CA LYS A 696 11.86 -23.21 -14.35
C LYS A 696 12.39 -21.78 -14.45
N PHE A 697 12.48 -21.07 -13.32
CA PHE A 697 13.08 -19.73 -13.25
C PHE A 697 14.52 -19.76 -13.76
N LEU A 698 15.37 -20.67 -13.26
CA LEU A 698 16.76 -20.78 -13.70
C LEU A 698 16.89 -21.07 -15.20
N THR A 699 16.00 -21.88 -15.78
CA THR A 699 16.04 -22.23 -17.21
C THR A 699 15.23 -21.30 -18.13
N SER A 700 14.48 -20.34 -17.57
CA SER A 700 13.62 -19.42 -18.33
C SER A 700 14.40 -18.38 -19.15
N ASN A 701 13.70 -17.65 -20.02
CA ASN A 701 14.25 -16.53 -20.80
C ASN A 701 14.42 -15.23 -20.01
N ILE A 702 14.19 -15.24 -18.69
CA ILE A 702 14.53 -14.11 -17.82
C ILE A 702 16.03 -13.82 -17.95
N ARG A 703 16.38 -12.52 -18.00
CA ARG A 703 17.76 -12.08 -18.17
C ARG A 703 18.64 -12.63 -17.05
N VAL A 704 19.80 -13.21 -17.40
CA VAL A 704 20.75 -13.80 -16.44
C VAL A 704 21.15 -12.80 -15.36
N THR A 705 21.30 -11.53 -15.73
CA THR A 705 21.62 -10.45 -14.79
C THR A 705 20.55 -10.29 -13.72
N SER A 706 19.27 -10.33 -14.10
CA SER A 706 18.14 -10.27 -13.16
C SER A 706 18.02 -11.55 -12.33
N LYS A 707 18.38 -12.70 -12.88
CA LYS A 707 18.49 -13.93 -12.08
C LYS A 707 19.52 -13.80 -10.97
N ILE A 708 20.67 -13.21 -11.28
CA ILE A 708 21.74 -12.97 -10.31
C ILE A 708 21.30 -11.98 -9.23
N THR A 709 20.65 -10.86 -9.59
CA THR A 709 20.18 -9.87 -8.59
C THR A 709 19.08 -10.42 -7.69
N ILE A 710 18.15 -11.22 -8.24
CA ILE A 710 17.13 -11.94 -7.46
C ILE A 710 17.79 -12.93 -6.49
N LEU A 711 18.76 -13.73 -6.95
CA LEU A 711 19.51 -14.67 -6.09
C LEU A 711 20.31 -13.93 -5.01
N ALA A 712 20.89 -12.77 -5.33
CA ALA A 712 21.60 -11.93 -4.37
C ALA A 712 20.67 -11.47 -3.25
N TYR A 713 19.49 -10.94 -3.63
CA TYR A 713 18.47 -10.53 -2.68
C TYR A 713 18.05 -11.69 -1.76
N ILE A 714 17.74 -12.86 -2.31
CA ILE A 714 17.39 -14.03 -1.49
C ILE A 714 18.54 -14.45 -0.57
N GLY A 715 19.78 -14.43 -1.06
CA GLY A 715 20.98 -14.75 -0.30
C GLY A 715 21.16 -13.88 0.95
N THR A 716 20.58 -12.67 1.00
CA THR A 716 20.62 -11.82 2.20
C THR A 716 19.95 -12.44 3.42
N TYR A 717 18.80 -13.11 3.23
CA TYR A 717 18.10 -13.77 4.33
C TYR A 717 18.94 -14.91 4.93
N TYR A 718 19.69 -15.62 4.09
CA TYR A 718 20.64 -16.65 4.55
C TYR A 718 21.85 -16.04 5.25
N ALA A 719 22.41 -14.95 4.73
CA ALA A 719 23.50 -14.23 5.38
C ALA A 719 23.10 -13.73 6.76
N ILE A 720 21.91 -13.13 6.88
CA ILE A 720 21.33 -12.67 8.14
C ILE A 720 21.07 -13.85 9.08
N GLY A 721 20.37 -14.90 8.62
CA GLY A 721 20.02 -16.05 9.44
C GLY A 721 21.23 -16.87 9.94
N ALA A 722 22.32 -16.89 9.17
CA ALA A 722 23.57 -17.56 9.56
C ALA A 722 24.47 -16.69 10.47
N ALA A 723 24.24 -15.37 10.54
CA ALA A 723 25.15 -14.44 11.20
C ALA A 723 25.44 -14.82 12.66
N TRP A 724 24.41 -15.10 13.46
CA TRP A 724 24.60 -15.45 14.88
C TRP A 724 25.36 -16.78 15.05
N ILE A 725 25.05 -17.79 14.23
CA ILE A 725 25.71 -19.11 14.25
C ILE A 725 27.19 -18.95 13.94
N LEU A 726 27.51 -18.22 12.87
CA LEU A 726 28.89 -17.98 12.45
C LEU A 726 29.67 -17.14 13.47
N THR A 727 29.03 -16.17 14.14
CA THR A 727 29.70 -15.39 15.19
C THR A 727 29.96 -16.21 16.47
N VAL A 728 29.06 -17.13 16.85
CA VAL A 728 29.29 -18.05 17.97
C VAL A 728 30.41 -19.04 17.61
N ALA A 729 30.41 -19.60 16.40
CA ALA A 729 31.49 -20.44 15.92
C ALA A 729 32.83 -19.67 15.93
N ASN A 730 32.84 -18.43 15.44
CA ASN A 730 34.02 -17.58 15.43
C ASN A 730 34.57 -17.31 16.83
N TYR A 731 33.70 -17.12 17.84
CA TYR A 731 34.12 -16.91 19.23
C TYR A 731 35.06 -18.02 19.71
N PHE A 732 34.69 -19.28 19.46
CA PHE A 732 35.50 -20.44 19.84
C PHE A 732 36.68 -20.68 18.89
N LEU A 733 36.48 -20.52 17.58
CA LEU A 733 37.54 -20.73 16.59
C LEU A 733 38.69 -19.74 16.79
N MET A 734 38.38 -18.45 16.93
CA MET A 734 39.41 -17.45 17.22
C MET A 734 39.92 -17.56 18.65
N GLY A 735 39.04 -17.85 19.62
CA GLY A 735 39.43 -17.96 21.02
C GLY A 735 40.45 -19.08 21.31
N TRP A 736 40.31 -20.24 20.67
CA TRP A 736 41.15 -21.41 20.94
C TRP A 736 42.16 -21.74 19.85
N TYR A 737 41.91 -21.34 18.60
CA TYR A 737 42.73 -21.69 17.45
C TYR A 737 43.31 -20.48 16.71
N ALA A 738 43.30 -19.28 17.32
CA ALA A 738 43.99 -18.12 16.75
C ALA A 738 45.45 -18.47 16.39
N GLY A 739 45.81 -18.19 15.13
CA GLY A 739 47.14 -18.50 14.57
C GLY A 739 47.29 -19.93 14.01
N TYR A 740 46.38 -20.84 14.32
CA TYR A 740 46.32 -22.20 13.74
C TYR A 740 45.28 -22.34 12.62
N LEU A 741 44.33 -21.40 12.53
CA LEU A 741 43.35 -21.35 11.45
C LEU A 741 44.03 -21.02 10.12
N ASP A 742 43.56 -21.65 9.04
CA ASP A 742 43.99 -21.38 7.68
C ASP A 742 43.75 -19.91 7.31
N LYS A 743 44.66 -19.32 6.53
CA LYS A 743 44.53 -17.93 6.05
C LYS A 743 43.34 -17.72 5.10
N TYR A 744 42.67 -18.78 4.70
CA TYR A 744 41.37 -18.74 4.03
C TYR A 744 40.25 -18.28 4.95
N TYR A 745 40.33 -18.61 6.25
CA TYR A 745 39.35 -18.20 7.24
C TYR A 745 39.45 -16.69 7.49
N LEU A 746 38.31 -16.01 7.39
CA LEU A 746 38.19 -14.58 7.68
C LEU A 746 37.46 -14.41 8.99
N ASP A 747 38.13 -13.79 9.97
CA ASP A 747 37.54 -13.57 11.29
C ASP A 747 36.33 -12.64 11.24
N SER A 748 35.37 -12.87 12.15
CA SER A 748 34.11 -12.12 12.19
C SER A 748 34.31 -10.63 12.48
N PHE A 749 35.42 -10.20 13.08
CA PHE A 749 35.70 -8.78 13.29
C PHE A 749 35.98 -8.07 11.97
N LYS A 750 36.80 -8.66 11.08
CA LYS A 750 37.00 -8.12 9.72
C LYS A 750 35.70 -8.08 8.91
N VAL A 751 34.86 -9.11 9.01
CA VAL A 751 33.53 -9.12 8.38
C VAL A 751 32.69 -7.96 8.94
N TYR A 752 32.57 -7.86 10.25
CA TYR A 752 31.80 -6.81 10.93
C TYR A 752 32.27 -5.41 10.54
N PHE A 753 33.58 -5.17 10.54
CA PHE A 753 34.15 -3.88 10.15
C PHE A 753 33.85 -3.53 8.69
N SER A 754 33.90 -4.52 7.80
CA SER A 754 33.53 -4.37 6.39
C SER A 754 32.04 -4.06 6.22
N LEU A 755 31.16 -4.69 7.02
CA LEU A 755 29.72 -4.39 7.04
C LEU A 755 29.45 -2.95 7.47
N ILE A 756 30.14 -2.43 8.51
CA ILE A 756 30.02 -1.02 8.92
C ILE A 756 30.44 -0.09 7.79
N ILE A 757 31.59 -0.34 7.16
CA ILE A 757 32.08 0.53 6.09
C ILE A 757 31.11 0.55 4.92
N VAL A 758 30.59 -0.60 4.50
CA VAL A 758 29.75 -0.70 3.30
C VAL A 758 28.32 -0.24 3.55
N PHE A 759 27.66 -0.77 4.59
CA PHE A 759 26.24 -0.48 4.84
C PHE A 759 26.05 0.81 5.65
N SER A 760 26.86 1.03 6.69
CA SER A 760 26.66 2.17 7.59
C SER A 760 27.32 3.45 7.08
N ALA A 761 28.51 3.39 6.47
CA ALA A 761 29.19 4.58 5.97
C ALA A 761 28.90 4.82 4.48
N LEU A 762 29.39 3.94 3.60
CA LEU A 762 29.28 4.10 2.16
C LEU A 762 27.82 4.16 1.70
N GLY A 763 26.94 3.28 2.19
CA GLY A 763 25.52 3.28 1.85
C GLY A 763 24.81 4.59 2.21
N ASN A 764 25.01 5.12 3.42
CA ASN A 764 24.40 6.38 3.85
C ASN A 764 24.95 7.59 3.08
N ILE A 765 26.23 7.59 2.74
CA ILE A 765 26.84 8.64 1.91
C ILE A 765 26.31 8.56 0.47
N ALA A 766 26.28 7.37 -0.11
CA ALA A 766 25.78 7.12 -1.47
C ALA A 766 24.32 7.54 -1.62
N LEU A 767 23.46 7.17 -0.66
CA LEU A 767 22.06 7.58 -0.65
C LEU A 767 21.91 9.11 -0.56
N ALA A 768 22.70 9.77 0.29
CA ALA A 768 22.65 11.22 0.43
C ALA A 768 23.07 11.94 -0.85
N ILE A 769 24.14 11.44 -1.50
CA ILE A 769 24.61 11.95 -2.79
C ILE A 769 23.55 11.71 -3.87
N LEU A 770 22.96 10.53 -3.94
CA LEU A 770 21.89 10.23 -4.91
C LEU A 770 20.71 11.20 -4.74
N ARG A 771 20.17 11.34 -3.52
CA ARG A 771 19.05 12.26 -3.25
C ARG A 771 19.38 13.72 -3.58
N TYR A 772 20.63 14.12 -3.34
CA TYR A 772 21.11 15.45 -3.74
C TYR A 772 21.18 15.61 -5.26
N ARG A 773 21.71 14.61 -5.96
CA ARG A 773 21.82 14.61 -7.42
C ARG A 773 20.46 14.56 -8.12
N LEU A 774 19.45 13.99 -7.48
CA LEU A 774 18.05 13.99 -7.94
C LEU A 774 17.27 15.24 -7.54
N SER A 775 17.92 16.21 -6.89
CA SER A 775 17.28 17.44 -6.37
C SER A 775 16.14 17.19 -5.39
N GLU A 776 16.13 16.03 -4.72
CA GLU A 776 15.10 15.67 -3.73
C GLU A 776 15.39 16.29 -2.36
N LYS A 777 16.68 16.34 -1.98
CA LYS A 777 17.13 16.90 -0.68
C LYS A 777 18.48 17.60 -0.81
N SER A 778 18.77 18.52 0.11
CA SER A 778 20.13 19.09 0.23
C SER A 778 21.12 18.03 0.72
N LEU A 779 22.38 18.09 0.28
CA LEU A 779 23.38 17.07 0.62
C LEU A 779 23.59 16.94 2.14
N LEU A 780 23.81 18.06 2.85
CA LEU A 780 23.99 18.04 4.30
C LEU A 780 22.73 17.60 5.05
N GLY A 781 21.55 18.01 4.56
CA GLY A 781 20.27 17.58 5.13
C GLY A 781 20.07 16.08 5.00
N ALA A 782 20.36 15.52 3.83
CA ALA A 782 20.27 14.08 3.56
C ALA A 782 21.29 13.28 4.37
N ILE A 783 22.55 13.75 4.50
CA ILE A 783 23.55 13.11 5.36
C ILE A 783 23.06 13.06 6.81
N PHE A 784 22.59 14.19 7.35
CA PHE A 784 22.12 14.26 8.73
C PHE A 784 20.93 13.32 8.97
N GLU A 785 19.95 13.30 8.06
CA GLU A 785 18.81 12.40 8.14
C GLU A 785 19.22 10.93 8.09
N ASN A 786 20.11 10.56 7.16
CA ASN A 786 20.58 9.19 7.00
C ASN A 786 21.28 8.69 8.27
N PHE A 787 22.20 9.48 8.82
CA PHE A 787 22.93 9.12 10.04
C PHE A 787 22.07 9.20 11.31
N LYS A 788 21.01 10.01 11.34
CA LYS A 788 20.03 10.05 12.44
C LYS A 788 19.40 8.67 12.68
N TRP A 789 19.09 7.93 11.62
CA TRP A 789 18.43 6.63 11.70
C TRP A 789 19.39 5.44 11.80
N LEU A 790 20.70 5.67 11.72
CA LEU A 790 21.71 4.61 11.70
C LEU A 790 21.66 3.71 12.95
N LEU A 791 21.50 4.29 14.14
CA LEU A 791 21.46 3.52 15.39
C LEU A 791 20.25 2.57 15.41
N LEU A 792 19.07 3.08 15.05
CA LEU A 792 17.84 2.29 14.99
C LEU A 792 18.00 1.11 14.03
N LEU A 793 18.50 1.36 12.81
CA LEU A 793 18.71 0.32 11.81
C LEU A 793 19.79 -0.68 12.21
N THR A 794 20.84 -0.24 12.92
CA THR A 794 21.90 -1.13 13.42
C THR A 794 21.38 -2.09 14.48
N VAL A 795 20.59 -1.60 15.43
CA VAL A 795 19.95 -2.44 16.46
C VAL A 795 18.94 -3.39 15.80
N PHE A 796 18.14 -2.87 14.87
CA PHE A 796 17.12 -3.65 14.18
C PHE A 796 17.74 -4.79 13.35
N LEU A 797 18.55 -4.46 12.32
CA LEU A 797 19.14 -5.44 11.42
C LEU A 797 20.15 -6.36 12.12
N GLY A 798 20.81 -5.88 13.19
CA GLY A 798 21.67 -6.72 14.02
C GLY A 798 20.91 -7.69 14.94
N GLY A 799 19.65 -7.39 15.27
CA GLY A 799 18.82 -8.17 16.19
C GLY A 799 17.85 -9.16 15.54
N ILE A 800 17.72 -9.17 14.21
CA ILE A 800 16.76 -10.05 13.51
C ILE A 800 17.31 -11.44 13.17
N SER A 801 18.60 -11.72 13.35
CA SER A 801 19.20 -12.95 12.82
C SER A 801 18.66 -14.23 13.45
N LEU A 802 18.35 -14.25 14.76
CA LEU A 802 17.67 -15.39 15.40
C LEU A 802 16.29 -15.66 14.79
N HIS A 803 15.52 -14.60 14.55
CA HIS A 803 14.16 -14.66 14.01
C HIS A 803 14.14 -15.13 12.55
N VAL A 804 15.03 -14.58 11.72
CA VAL A 804 15.21 -15.02 10.33
C VAL A 804 15.69 -16.49 10.28
N SER A 805 16.62 -16.88 11.15
CA SER A 805 17.08 -18.26 11.27
C SER A 805 15.93 -19.21 11.62
N GLN A 806 15.09 -18.83 12.59
CA GLN A 806 13.89 -19.58 12.96
C GLN A 806 12.96 -19.75 11.75
N ALA A 807 12.67 -18.69 11.00
CA ALA A 807 11.81 -18.76 9.82
C ALA A 807 12.34 -19.72 8.74
N LEU A 808 13.64 -19.63 8.43
CA LEU A 808 14.28 -20.52 7.46
C LEU A 808 14.21 -22.00 7.91
N LEU A 809 14.55 -22.27 9.17
CA LEU A 809 14.57 -23.63 9.72
C LEU A 809 13.16 -24.21 9.85
N CYS A 810 12.17 -23.41 10.23
CA CYS A 810 10.78 -23.86 10.31
C CYS A 810 10.27 -24.34 8.95
N HIS A 811 10.62 -23.67 7.84
CA HIS A 811 10.32 -24.20 6.51
C HIS A 811 11.03 -25.55 6.27
N PHE A 812 12.35 -25.62 6.48
CA PHE A 812 13.12 -26.83 6.20
C PHE A 812 12.66 -28.07 6.99
N PHE A 813 12.18 -27.87 8.22
CA PHE A 813 11.69 -28.92 9.11
C PHE A 813 10.17 -29.09 9.11
N GLU A 814 9.44 -28.43 8.20
CA GLU A 814 7.97 -28.51 8.11
C GLU A 814 7.28 -28.13 9.45
N ILE A 815 7.87 -27.19 10.20
CA ILE A 815 7.28 -26.66 11.44
C ILE A 815 6.33 -25.53 11.09
N ASP A 816 5.07 -25.67 11.53
CA ASP A 816 4.04 -24.68 11.27
C ASP A 816 4.27 -23.38 12.05
N MET A 817 4.60 -22.33 11.29
CA MET A 817 4.58 -20.95 11.76
C MET A 817 3.24 -20.30 11.45
N THR A 818 2.70 -19.59 12.43
CA THR A 818 1.52 -18.74 12.28
C THR A 818 1.91 -17.29 12.56
N TRP A 819 1.60 -16.39 11.62
CA TRP A 819 1.79 -14.96 11.82
C TRP A 819 0.46 -14.28 12.13
N GLY A 820 0.49 -13.29 13.01
CA GLY A 820 -0.65 -12.39 13.20
C GLY A 820 -0.90 -11.52 11.97
N ALA A 821 -2.12 -10.98 11.88
CA ALA A 821 -2.38 -9.84 11.00
C ALA A 821 -1.56 -8.65 11.50
N THR A 822 -0.97 -7.87 10.59
CA THR A 822 -0.27 -6.63 10.93
C THR A 822 -1.27 -5.67 11.55
N ALA A 823 -0.97 -5.11 12.71
CA ALA A 823 -1.83 -4.12 13.32
C ALA A 823 -1.91 -2.87 12.42
N LYS A 824 -3.11 -2.54 11.97
CA LYS A 824 -3.39 -1.33 11.17
C LYS A 824 -3.88 -0.15 12.02
N GLU A 825 -4.10 -0.40 13.31
CA GLU A 825 -4.57 0.56 14.29
C GLU A 825 -3.68 0.49 15.53
N VAL A 826 -3.54 1.62 16.23
CA VAL A 826 -2.70 1.72 17.42
C VAL A 826 -3.46 1.16 18.62
N GLU A 827 -2.94 0.08 19.20
CA GLU A 827 -3.35 -0.33 20.54
C GLU A 827 -2.59 0.53 21.57
N ASN A 828 -3.33 1.33 22.35
CA ASN A 828 -2.76 2.05 23.50
C ASN A 828 -2.57 1.05 24.66
N ILE A 829 -1.36 0.50 24.76
CA ILE A 829 -0.98 -0.44 25.82
C ILE A 829 -0.13 0.32 26.85
N SER A 830 -0.41 0.11 28.14
CA SER A 830 0.37 0.70 29.23
C SER A 830 1.73 0.02 29.40
N PHE A 831 2.71 0.74 29.98
CA PHE A 831 4.05 0.20 30.21
C PHE A 831 4.05 -1.14 30.97
N PHE A 832 3.20 -1.29 31.98
CA PHE A 832 3.13 -2.50 32.82
C PHE A 832 2.44 -3.69 32.13
N GLU A 833 1.53 -3.43 31.19
CA GLU A 833 0.91 -4.48 30.39
C GLU A 833 1.86 -5.01 29.31
N GLU A 834 2.78 -4.16 28.84
CA GLU A 834 3.68 -4.48 27.75
C GLU A 834 4.86 -5.38 28.19
N ILE A 835 5.38 -5.21 29.41
CA ILE A 835 6.51 -6.01 29.92
C ILE A 835 6.21 -7.52 29.89
N PRO A 836 5.09 -8.03 30.44
CA PRO A 836 4.77 -9.46 30.38
C PRO A 836 4.60 -9.98 28.94
N ARG A 837 4.02 -9.18 28.05
CA ARG A 837 3.86 -9.53 26.63
C ARG A 837 5.22 -9.72 25.96
N LEU A 838 6.12 -8.77 26.18
CA LEU A 838 7.49 -8.79 25.67
C LEU A 838 8.29 -9.99 26.20
N LEU A 839 8.26 -10.24 27.52
CA LEU A 839 8.99 -11.36 28.12
C LEU A 839 8.48 -12.70 27.60
N THR A 840 7.18 -12.85 27.42
CA THR A 840 6.59 -14.09 26.91
C THR A 840 6.97 -14.33 25.45
N ARG A 841 6.94 -13.29 24.62
CA ARG A 841 7.21 -13.38 23.18
C ARG A 841 8.70 -13.55 22.86
N PHE A 842 9.58 -12.87 23.61
CA PHE A 842 11.04 -12.89 23.39
C PHE A 842 11.80 -13.75 24.39
N LYS A 843 11.11 -14.66 25.11
CA LYS A 843 11.74 -15.51 26.15
C LYS A 843 13.00 -16.25 25.66
N PHE A 844 12.97 -16.77 24.43
CA PHE A 844 14.12 -17.48 23.85
C PHE A 844 15.24 -16.53 23.44
N THR A 845 14.91 -15.34 22.92
CA THR A 845 15.88 -14.29 22.63
C THR A 845 16.59 -13.82 23.90
N PHE A 846 15.84 -13.58 24.99
CA PHE A 846 16.44 -13.21 26.28
C PHE A 846 17.28 -14.34 26.88
N LEU A 847 16.79 -15.59 26.82
CA LEU A 847 17.56 -16.75 27.26
C LEU A 847 18.88 -16.86 26.48
N PHE A 848 18.84 -16.68 25.16
CA PHE A 848 20.04 -16.62 24.32
C PHE A 848 20.98 -15.52 24.80
N CYS A 849 20.51 -14.27 24.92
CA CYS A 849 21.34 -13.15 25.34
C CYS A 849 22.01 -13.40 26.71
N PHE A 850 21.24 -13.82 27.72
CA PHE A 850 21.79 -14.10 29.05
C PHE A 850 22.76 -15.28 29.04
N SER A 851 22.45 -16.34 28.29
CA SER A 851 23.35 -17.51 28.17
C SER A 851 24.67 -17.16 27.50
N MET A 852 24.66 -16.39 26.41
CA MET A 852 25.85 -15.95 25.70
C MET A 852 26.67 -14.96 26.53
N SER A 853 26.03 -14.01 27.22
CA SER A 853 26.73 -13.12 28.15
C SER A 853 27.40 -13.89 29.29
N ALA A 854 26.69 -14.84 29.91
CA ALA A 854 27.26 -15.68 30.97
C ALA A 854 28.43 -16.51 30.45
N MET A 855 28.28 -17.13 29.27
CA MET A 855 29.35 -17.86 28.60
C MET A 855 30.59 -16.99 28.40
N MET A 856 30.44 -15.79 27.82
CA MET A 856 31.56 -14.88 27.59
C MET A 856 32.28 -14.47 28.88
N ILE A 857 31.53 -14.21 29.96
CA ILE A 857 32.12 -13.86 31.27
C ILE A 857 32.88 -15.05 31.86
N VAL A 858 32.31 -16.26 31.80
CA VAL A 858 32.94 -17.48 32.31
C VAL A 858 34.24 -17.79 31.56
N PHE A 859 34.23 -17.74 30.23
CA PHE A 859 35.42 -17.97 29.41
C PHE A 859 36.46 -16.85 29.53
N ALA A 860 36.07 -15.63 29.91
CA ALA A 860 37.05 -14.57 30.19
C ALA A 860 37.71 -14.71 31.58
N THR A 861 37.00 -15.27 32.58
CA THR A 861 37.42 -15.12 34.00
C THR A 861 37.60 -16.43 34.77
N ALA A 862 36.76 -17.44 34.54
CA ALA A 862 36.61 -18.59 35.43
C ALA A 862 37.26 -19.88 34.92
N VAL A 863 37.55 -19.98 33.62
CA VAL A 863 38.20 -21.15 33.02
C VAL A 863 39.73 -21.13 33.22
N PRO A 864 40.41 -22.29 33.16
CA PRO A 864 41.87 -22.37 33.16
C PRO A 864 42.48 -21.51 32.06
N TRP A 865 43.72 -21.08 32.26
CA TRP A 865 44.40 -20.13 31.37
C TRP A 865 44.35 -20.56 29.89
N GLU A 866 44.49 -21.86 29.60
CA GLU A 866 44.51 -22.42 28.25
C GLU A 866 43.15 -22.32 27.53
N TRP A 867 42.06 -22.19 28.27
CA TRP A 867 40.70 -22.12 27.73
C TRP A 867 40.14 -20.70 27.74
N LYS A 868 40.90 -19.72 28.23
CA LYS A 868 40.44 -18.34 28.32
C LYS A 868 40.29 -17.71 26.95
N ILE A 869 39.23 -16.92 26.79
CA ILE A 869 38.95 -16.15 25.58
C ILE A 869 38.82 -14.68 25.96
N ASP A 870 39.92 -13.93 25.83
CA ASP A 870 40.02 -12.50 26.14
C ASP A 870 40.35 -11.63 24.90
N ASP A 871 40.67 -12.25 23.77
CA ASP A 871 40.98 -11.54 22.52
C ASP A 871 39.76 -10.79 21.96
N PHE A 872 39.98 -9.50 21.67
CA PHE A 872 38.96 -8.58 21.16
C PHE A 872 38.32 -9.07 19.86
N VAL A 873 39.12 -9.65 18.97
CA VAL A 873 38.65 -10.17 17.66
C VAL A 873 37.67 -11.34 17.85
N ALA A 874 37.83 -12.11 18.93
CA ALA A 874 36.94 -13.22 19.26
C ALA A 874 35.63 -12.75 19.91
N TRP A 875 35.69 -11.94 20.96
CA TRP A 875 34.51 -11.62 21.77
C TRP A 875 33.65 -10.47 21.24
N TYR A 876 34.23 -9.47 20.56
CA TYR A 876 33.50 -8.27 20.17
C TYR A 876 32.35 -8.52 19.18
N PRO A 877 32.51 -9.31 18.10
CA PRO A 877 31.41 -9.61 17.18
C PRO A 877 30.25 -10.34 17.85
N LEU A 878 30.53 -11.25 18.80
CA LEU A 878 29.47 -11.93 19.55
C LEU A 878 28.75 -10.95 20.49
N LEU A 879 29.49 -10.04 21.13
CA LEU A 879 28.89 -9.00 21.97
C LEU A 879 27.90 -8.14 21.18
N THR A 880 28.26 -7.71 19.97
CA THR A 880 27.37 -6.85 19.16
C THR A 880 26.09 -7.58 18.78
N VAL A 881 26.16 -8.88 18.46
CA VAL A 881 24.98 -9.72 18.23
C VAL A 881 24.11 -9.79 19.49
N VAL A 882 24.68 -10.09 20.65
CA VAL A 882 23.93 -10.18 21.93
C VAL A 882 23.27 -8.84 22.28
N VAL A 883 24.00 -7.74 22.15
CA VAL A 883 23.51 -6.38 22.42
C VAL A 883 22.35 -6.05 21.49
N SER A 884 22.48 -6.26 20.19
CA SER A 884 21.41 -5.96 19.22
C SER A 884 20.15 -6.80 19.46
N HIS A 885 20.28 -8.10 19.75
CA HIS A 885 19.13 -8.96 20.07
C HIS A 885 18.44 -8.56 21.38
N PHE A 886 19.20 -8.10 22.37
CA PHE A 886 18.62 -7.62 23.63
C PHE A 886 17.87 -6.29 23.44
N PHE A 887 18.46 -5.34 22.70
CA PHE A 887 17.89 -4.01 22.53
C PHE A 887 16.78 -3.94 21.48
N LEU A 888 16.72 -4.88 20.53
CA LEU A 888 15.65 -4.94 19.54
C LEU A 888 14.24 -4.90 20.17
N PRO A 889 13.83 -5.82 21.06
CA PRO A 889 12.50 -5.76 21.66
C PRO A 889 12.36 -4.66 22.72
N VAL A 890 13.46 -4.18 23.32
CA VAL A 890 13.42 -3.22 24.43
C VAL A 890 13.46 -1.78 23.94
N ALA A 891 14.54 -1.37 23.26
CA ALA A 891 14.79 0.00 22.83
C ALA A 891 13.98 0.42 21.61
N LEU A 892 13.56 -0.52 20.76
CA LEU A 892 12.76 -0.17 19.57
C LEU A 892 11.25 -0.19 19.85
N ASN A 893 10.81 -0.69 21.01
CA ASN A 893 9.39 -0.72 21.37
C ASN A 893 8.90 0.68 21.80
N PRO A 894 8.00 1.33 21.03
CA PRO A 894 7.48 2.65 21.36
C PRO A 894 6.78 2.71 22.71
N ALA A 895 5.96 1.70 23.04
CA ALA A 895 5.18 1.67 24.27
C ALA A 895 6.08 1.65 25.51
N LEU A 896 7.22 0.96 25.45
CA LEU A 896 8.21 0.96 26.53
C LEU A 896 8.98 2.28 26.64
N MET A 897 9.39 2.86 25.51
CA MET A 897 10.25 4.05 25.50
C MET A 897 9.50 5.35 25.77
N MET A 898 8.17 5.38 25.61
CA MET A 898 7.36 6.56 25.98
C MET A 898 7.09 6.66 27.48
N PHE A 899 7.38 5.60 28.27
CA PHE A 899 7.11 5.56 29.71
C PHE A 899 5.70 6.07 30.06
N THR A 900 4.70 5.61 29.32
CA THR A 900 3.29 5.95 29.54
C THR A 900 2.69 5.02 30.60
N TRP A 901 2.15 5.63 31.66
CA TRP A 901 1.67 4.96 32.88
C TRP A 901 0.15 4.80 32.86
#